data_AF-A0AAD9LVA1-F1
#
_entry.id   AF-A0AAD9LVA1-F1
#
_cell.length_a   1.000
_cell.length_b   1.000
_cell.length_c   1.000
_cell.angle_alpha   90.00
_cell.angle_beta   90.00
_cell.angle_gamma   90.00
#
_symmetry.space_group_name_H-M   'P 1'
#
loop_
_entity.id
_entity.type
_entity.pdbx_description
1 polymer ?
#
loop_
_entity_poly.entity_id
_entity_poly.type
_entity_poly.pdbx_seq_one_letter_code
_entity_poly.pdbx_strand_id
1 'polypeptide(L)'
;MAFPQTFRAYQYENYGTLDKELKIQTNVPQKPLGDQQVRIKVHSASVNPIDYMLLEVAGEAFLGRRPSASQPFGIGFDAAGDVVEIGKDVKRLKVGDAVYTMTPFSAFGTLGEYTVVDEDLVASKPSTLSFDEAASVPLVALTAYQGMFDHAKLQKGETVLILGGSSSVGMYAVQFAHAIGARVITTASAEKAEFVKSLGADQVIDYRTEKWQDVVEPHSIDAFYNCGMENAAWNEGAQIVLKKSTGRFVTILPMTKPVKESEFGAQLVGEVHVHPDAEQLASIAKLIEAKEVKPVIDTVYQFEKAVDAYTKLKTRRALGKLVIKYENYGSLEKELKLHDGLPHPELRPQQVRIKIRAAAVNSIDYMLMQELGETFTGKTPSASSPFSIGFDASGEVVEIGSEVKTLQVGDAIYTMTPFSAFGTLAEYLVLDHEFVAIKPNNLDFNEAAAVPSVALTAYAGMVRHAKLQKGETVLILGGSSCVGMFAVQFARALGVRVVATTSSRNIGLVKSLGADQVIDYTQEKWVDVLEPHSVDAVYDCGMEPSAWNDGAQLVLKKYTGRFITILPMAKPIKDAEFGAQLVGEVFNTEPSAEKLDVITKYIESGRVKPVIDTVYPFEKVLDAFAKLKTYHARGKLIIEVNREVSMDKSTESASKGKFVDKVDF
;
A
#
# COMPACT_ATOMS: atom_id res chain seq x y z
N MET A 1 4.78 -2.53 27.08
CA MET A 1 4.77 -1.13 26.65
C MET A 1 3.76 -0.37 27.48
N ALA A 2 4.00 0.90 27.79
CA ALA A 2 2.95 1.78 28.29
C ALA A 2 1.98 2.09 27.14
N PHE A 3 0.74 1.69 27.32
CA PHE A 3 -0.37 1.95 26.41
C PHE A 3 -0.56 3.48 26.20
N PRO A 4 -0.63 4.02 24.96
CA PRO A 4 -0.68 5.46 24.74
C PRO A 4 -1.99 6.05 25.28
N GLN A 5 -1.89 7.11 26.07
CA GLN A 5 -3.05 7.72 26.74
C GLN A 5 -3.99 8.45 25.77
N THR A 6 -3.48 8.88 24.61
CA THR A 6 -4.23 9.53 23.55
C THR A 6 -3.92 8.93 22.19
N PHE A 7 -4.78 9.17 21.21
CA PHE A 7 -4.62 8.69 19.83
C PHE A 7 -5.28 9.64 18.82
N ARG A 8 -5.03 9.42 17.53
CA ARG A 8 -5.66 10.18 16.45
C ARG A 8 -6.99 9.55 16.04
N ALA A 9 -8.01 10.37 15.85
CA ALA A 9 -9.27 9.94 15.27
C ALA A 9 -9.93 11.06 14.48
N TYR A 10 -10.72 10.69 13.48
CA TYR A 10 -11.64 11.60 12.83
C TYR A 10 -12.88 11.80 13.70
N GLN A 11 -13.21 13.05 13.98
CA GLN A 11 -14.30 13.42 14.86
C GLN A 11 -15.15 14.57 14.31
N TYR A 12 -16.42 14.53 14.72
CA TYR A 12 -17.44 15.52 14.51
C TYR A 12 -17.74 16.25 15.81
N GLU A 13 -17.70 17.58 15.79
CA GLU A 13 -18.11 18.42 16.93
C GLU A 13 -19.50 19.04 16.74
N ASN A 14 -20.01 19.11 15.50
CA ASN A 14 -21.37 19.58 15.20
C ASN A 14 -21.93 18.77 14.02
N TYR A 15 -23.25 18.58 13.94
CA TYR A 15 -23.84 18.01 12.71
C TYR A 15 -23.60 18.91 11.50
N GLY A 16 -23.29 18.30 10.35
CA GLY A 16 -23.01 19.02 9.11
C GLY A 16 -22.28 18.15 8.10
N THR A 17 -21.93 18.72 6.95
CA THR A 17 -21.29 17.98 5.86
C THR A 17 -19.86 17.58 6.20
N LEU A 18 -19.46 16.39 5.75
CA LEU A 18 -18.13 15.80 6.00
C LEU A 18 -16.96 16.76 5.73
N ASP A 19 -17.00 17.51 4.63
CA ASP A 19 -15.96 18.44 4.22
C ASP A 19 -15.78 19.62 5.19
N LYS A 20 -16.80 19.94 5.99
CA LYS A 20 -16.79 21.07 6.93
C LYS A 20 -16.54 20.64 8.36
N GLU A 21 -17.18 19.56 8.78
CA GLU A 21 -17.27 19.18 10.19
C GLU A 21 -16.34 18.02 10.58
N LEU A 22 -15.98 17.12 9.65
CA LEU A 22 -15.12 15.98 9.99
C LEU A 22 -13.65 16.41 10.03
N LYS A 23 -13.04 16.35 11.22
CA LYS A 23 -11.65 16.78 11.44
C LYS A 23 -10.83 15.69 12.11
N ILE A 24 -9.55 15.60 11.78
CA ILE A 24 -8.60 14.77 12.53
C ILE A 24 -8.31 15.47 13.86
N GLN A 25 -8.61 14.80 14.96
CA GLN A 25 -8.19 15.17 16.30
C GLN A 25 -6.96 14.33 16.65
N THR A 26 -5.90 14.97 17.13
CA THR A 26 -4.60 14.30 17.35
C THR A 26 -4.38 13.78 18.78
N ASN A 27 -5.23 14.19 19.71
CA ASN A 27 -5.09 13.91 21.14
C ASN A 27 -6.39 13.37 21.76
N VAL A 28 -7.06 12.45 21.06
CA VAL A 28 -8.30 11.83 21.57
C VAL A 28 -7.95 10.94 22.75
N PRO A 29 -8.52 11.13 23.95
CA PRO A 29 -8.21 10.29 25.10
C PRO A 29 -8.72 8.87 24.88
N GLN A 30 -7.98 7.89 25.37
CA GLN A 30 -8.43 6.51 25.40
C GLN A 30 -9.68 6.37 26.27
N LYS A 31 -10.70 5.68 25.75
CA LYS A 31 -11.86 5.31 26.56
C LYS A 31 -11.45 4.29 27.62
N PRO A 32 -12.00 4.35 28.85
CA PRO A 32 -11.86 3.25 29.81
C PRO A 32 -12.33 1.93 29.21
N LEU A 33 -11.65 0.84 29.53
CA LEU A 33 -12.01 -0.50 29.05
C LEU A 33 -13.00 -1.14 30.02
N GLY A 34 -14.17 -1.57 29.51
CA GLY A 34 -15.13 -2.35 30.28
C GLY A 34 -14.69 -3.80 30.50
N ASP A 35 -15.35 -4.49 31.43
CA ASP A 35 -14.94 -5.84 31.85
C ASP A 35 -15.00 -6.90 30.74
N GLN A 36 -15.96 -6.78 29.82
CA GLN A 36 -16.16 -7.70 28.67
C GLN A 36 -15.58 -7.17 27.36
N GLN A 37 -14.85 -6.04 27.42
CA GLN A 37 -14.40 -5.32 26.23
C GLN A 37 -12.98 -5.68 25.85
N VAL A 38 -12.72 -5.64 24.56
CA VAL A 38 -11.37 -5.61 24.01
C VAL A 38 -11.10 -4.24 23.41
N ARG A 39 -9.84 -3.83 23.50
CA ARG A 39 -9.35 -2.70 22.72
C ARG A 39 -8.56 -3.20 21.54
N ILE A 40 -8.92 -2.69 20.37
CA ILE A 40 -8.30 -3.04 19.09
C ILE A 40 -7.46 -1.84 18.64
N LYS A 41 -6.17 -2.05 18.37
CA LYS A 41 -5.36 -1.13 17.56
C LYS A 41 -5.75 -1.35 16.11
N VAL A 42 -6.41 -0.36 15.51
CA VAL A 42 -6.97 -0.47 14.16
C VAL A 42 -5.84 -0.36 13.14
N HIS A 43 -5.72 -1.36 12.27
CA HIS A 43 -4.81 -1.34 11.12
C HIS A 43 -5.53 -0.84 9.88
N SER A 44 -6.79 -1.24 9.71
CA SER A 44 -7.63 -0.80 8.60
C SER A 44 -9.09 -0.65 9.06
N ALA A 45 -9.79 0.31 8.48
CA ALA A 45 -11.23 0.50 8.59
C ALA A 45 -11.83 0.59 7.18
N SER A 46 -13.14 0.51 7.04
CA SER A 46 -13.77 0.80 5.74
C SER A 46 -14.92 1.78 5.88
N VAL A 47 -15.19 2.50 4.79
CA VAL A 47 -16.24 3.52 4.77
C VAL A 47 -17.53 2.98 4.19
N ASN A 48 -18.66 3.45 4.72
CA ASN A 48 -20.01 3.06 4.36
C ASN A 48 -20.92 4.28 4.22
N PRO A 49 -22.00 4.19 3.41
CA PRO A 49 -22.96 5.28 3.32
C PRO A 49 -23.58 5.67 4.66
N ILE A 50 -23.82 4.69 5.53
CA ILE A 50 -24.42 4.93 6.85
C ILE A 50 -23.56 5.83 7.74
N ASP A 51 -22.24 5.81 7.58
CA ASP A 51 -21.28 6.61 8.33
C ASP A 51 -21.62 8.11 8.23
N TYR A 52 -21.80 8.61 7.01
CA TYR A 52 -22.12 10.02 6.79
C TYR A 52 -23.61 10.30 6.87
N MET A 53 -24.49 9.35 6.52
CA MET A 53 -25.95 9.54 6.65
C MET A 53 -26.35 9.75 8.11
N LEU A 54 -25.70 9.02 9.03
CA LEU A 54 -25.90 9.20 10.46
C LEU A 54 -25.48 10.61 10.92
N LEU A 55 -24.48 11.24 10.32
CA LEU A 55 -23.99 12.54 10.79
C LEU A 55 -24.54 13.74 9.98
N GLU A 56 -25.01 13.52 8.76
CA GLU A 56 -25.52 14.59 7.89
C GLU A 56 -27.06 14.67 7.85
N VAL A 57 -27.76 13.56 8.07
CA VAL A 57 -29.20 13.46 7.79
C VAL A 57 -30.01 13.05 9.02
N ALA A 58 -29.59 11.97 9.68
CA ALA A 58 -30.50 11.22 10.55
C ALA A 58 -30.05 11.11 12.01
N GLY A 59 -28.85 11.58 12.36
CA GLY A 59 -28.20 11.30 13.64
C GLY A 59 -29.00 11.66 14.86
N GLU A 60 -29.64 12.83 14.87
CA GLU A 60 -30.43 13.24 16.03
C GLU A 60 -31.63 12.30 16.27
N ALA A 61 -32.34 11.94 15.19
CA ALA A 61 -33.50 11.05 15.27
C ALA A 61 -33.10 9.62 15.65
N PHE A 62 -31.95 9.13 15.16
CA PHE A 62 -31.50 7.75 15.39
C PHE A 62 -30.71 7.56 16.69
N LEU A 63 -29.89 8.53 17.09
CA LEU A 63 -29.01 8.41 18.26
C LEU A 63 -29.59 9.04 19.51
N GLY A 64 -30.57 9.95 19.39
CA GLY A 64 -31.11 10.70 20.53
C GLY A 64 -30.09 11.62 21.21
N ARG A 65 -28.95 11.88 20.56
CA ARG A 65 -27.87 12.77 21.05
C ARG A 65 -27.24 13.56 19.91
N ARG A 66 -26.50 14.62 20.24
CA ARG A 66 -25.77 15.48 19.28
C ARG A 66 -24.27 15.53 19.62
N PRO A 67 -23.38 15.63 18.61
CA PRO A 67 -21.97 15.92 18.87
C PRO A 67 -21.81 17.33 19.43
N SER A 68 -20.74 17.55 20.21
CA SER A 68 -20.30 18.85 20.71
C SER A 68 -18.77 18.86 20.84
N ALA A 69 -18.17 20.04 21.05
CA ALA A 69 -16.72 20.13 21.32
C ALA A 69 -16.28 19.34 22.57
N SER A 70 -17.15 19.19 23.58
CA SER A 70 -16.84 18.42 24.79
C SER A 70 -17.20 16.93 24.68
N GLN A 71 -18.07 16.57 23.75
CA GLN A 71 -18.47 15.19 23.46
C GLN A 71 -18.53 14.95 21.94
N PRO A 72 -17.37 14.95 21.26
CA PRO A 72 -17.34 14.77 19.83
C PRO A 72 -17.75 13.33 19.46
N PHE A 73 -18.31 13.16 18.27
CA PHE A 73 -18.63 11.84 17.72
C PHE A 73 -17.49 11.37 16.83
N GLY A 74 -17.09 10.10 16.97
CA GLY A 74 -16.31 9.44 15.94
C GLY A 74 -17.15 9.15 14.70
N ILE A 75 -16.56 8.51 13.69
CA ILE A 75 -17.26 8.02 12.50
C ILE A 75 -16.77 6.60 12.15
N GLY A 76 -17.57 5.84 11.39
CA GLY A 76 -17.21 4.51 10.90
C GLY A 76 -17.58 3.37 11.86
N PHE A 77 -17.86 2.20 11.27
CA PHE A 77 -18.28 0.98 11.99
C PHE A 77 -17.36 -0.21 11.77
N ASP A 78 -16.65 -0.28 10.65
CA ASP A 78 -15.80 -1.43 10.33
C ASP A 78 -14.38 -1.22 10.84
N ALA A 79 -13.79 -2.25 11.45
CA ALA A 79 -12.38 -2.27 11.84
C ALA A 79 -11.78 -3.66 11.66
N ALA A 80 -10.50 -3.70 11.30
CA ALA A 80 -9.63 -4.86 11.45
C ALA A 80 -8.30 -4.42 12.07
N GLY A 81 -7.79 -5.20 13.00
CA GLY A 81 -6.55 -4.88 13.71
C GLY A 81 -6.20 -5.87 14.82
N ASP A 82 -5.31 -5.48 15.72
CA ASP A 82 -4.85 -6.35 16.81
C ASP A 82 -5.48 -6.00 18.14
N VAL A 83 -5.83 -7.00 18.94
CA VAL A 83 -6.21 -6.80 20.34
C VAL A 83 -4.98 -6.34 21.14
N VAL A 84 -5.07 -5.19 21.80
CA VAL A 84 -3.96 -4.60 22.58
C VAL A 84 -4.25 -4.51 24.08
N GLU A 85 -5.51 -4.63 24.49
CA GLU A 85 -5.96 -4.61 25.87
C GLU A 85 -7.24 -5.44 25.99
N ILE A 86 -7.43 -6.16 27.10
CA ILE A 86 -8.63 -6.96 27.36
C ILE A 86 -9.18 -6.64 28.75
N GLY A 87 -10.51 -6.63 28.87
CA GLY A 87 -11.21 -6.56 30.15
C GLY A 87 -11.07 -7.86 30.93
N LYS A 88 -11.33 -7.80 32.24
CA LYS A 88 -11.11 -8.92 33.16
C LYS A 88 -12.01 -10.15 32.90
N ASP A 89 -13.15 -9.94 32.24
CA ASP A 89 -14.15 -10.97 31.96
C ASP A 89 -14.12 -11.45 30.50
N VAL A 90 -13.18 -10.96 29.69
CA VAL A 90 -12.90 -11.45 28.33
C VAL A 90 -12.32 -12.86 28.39
N LYS A 91 -12.90 -13.79 27.64
CA LYS A 91 -12.55 -15.23 27.67
C LYS A 91 -12.12 -15.78 26.33
N ARG A 92 -12.61 -15.21 25.22
CA ARG A 92 -12.43 -15.78 23.87
C ARG A 92 -11.25 -15.17 23.13
N LEU A 93 -10.89 -13.93 23.45
CA LEU A 93 -9.81 -13.18 22.81
C LEU A 93 -8.66 -12.91 23.78
N LYS A 94 -7.45 -12.74 23.25
CA LYS A 94 -6.26 -12.34 24.00
C LYS A 94 -5.51 -11.22 23.29
N VAL A 95 -4.68 -10.51 24.05
CA VAL A 95 -3.74 -9.52 23.48
C VAL A 95 -2.85 -10.18 22.43
N GLY A 96 -2.73 -9.53 21.27
CA GLY A 96 -2.02 -10.00 20.09
C GLY A 96 -2.88 -10.75 19.06
N ASP A 97 -4.16 -11.03 19.35
CA ASP A 97 -5.05 -11.63 18.36
C ASP A 97 -5.38 -10.64 17.24
N ALA A 98 -5.20 -11.09 15.98
CA ALA A 98 -5.66 -10.38 14.81
C ALA A 98 -7.17 -10.59 14.62
N VAL A 99 -7.93 -9.50 14.64
CA VAL A 99 -9.39 -9.49 14.68
C VAL A 99 -10.01 -8.53 13.68
N TYR A 100 -11.30 -8.70 13.43
CA TYR A 100 -12.11 -7.80 12.62
C TYR A 100 -13.55 -7.76 13.15
N THR A 101 -14.22 -6.62 12.99
CA THR A 101 -15.49 -6.34 13.66
C THR A 101 -16.28 -5.25 12.93
N MET A 102 -17.60 -5.31 13.06
CA MET A 102 -18.49 -4.16 12.94
C MET A 102 -18.80 -3.68 14.36
N THR A 103 -18.64 -2.40 14.68
CA THR A 103 -19.05 -1.85 15.99
C THR A 103 -20.56 -1.60 16.02
N PRO A 104 -21.22 -1.68 17.19
CA PRO A 104 -22.65 -1.35 17.29
C PRO A 104 -22.89 0.15 17.07
N PHE A 105 -24.13 0.51 16.71
CA PHE A 105 -24.56 1.90 16.51
C PHE A 105 -24.43 2.81 17.74
N SER A 106 -24.27 2.23 18.92
CA SER A 106 -23.99 2.97 20.16
C SER A 106 -22.50 3.31 20.34
N ALA A 107 -21.59 2.62 19.65
CA ALA A 107 -20.14 2.67 19.89
C ALA A 107 -19.30 2.88 18.61
N PHE A 108 -19.88 3.46 17.56
CA PHE A 108 -19.17 3.84 16.34
C PHE A 108 -18.00 4.80 16.59
N GLY A 109 -17.08 4.85 15.62
CA GLY A 109 -15.82 5.58 15.72
C GLY A 109 -14.60 4.79 15.28
N THR A 110 -14.77 3.79 14.41
CA THR A 110 -13.64 2.99 13.91
C THR A 110 -12.70 3.76 12.99
N LEU A 111 -13.07 5.00 12.61
CA LEU A 111 -12.19 5.96 11.98
C LEU A 111 -11.23 6.66 12.98
N GLY A 112 -10.62 5.86 13.87
CA GLY A 112 -9.55 6.24 14.78
C GLY A 112 -8.59 5.09 15.02
N GLU A 113 -7.37 5.41 15.47
CA GLU A 113 -6.29 4.42 15.64
C GLU A 113 -6.60 3.31 16.65
N TYR A 114 -7.59 3.52 17.54
CA TYR A 114 -8.07 2.53 18.49
C TYR A 114 -9.59 2.52 18.56
N THR A 115 -10.17 1.34 18.75
CA THR A 115 -11.59 1.16 19.07
C THR A 115 -11.76 0.21 20.25
N VAL A 116 -12.89 0.36 20.96
CA VAL A 116 -13.27 -0.49 22.10
C VAL A 116 -14.62 -1.13 21.78
N VAL A 117 -14.72 -2.43 21.97
CA VAL A 117 -15.87 -3.23 21.57
C VAL A 117 -15.98 -4.48 22.46
N ASP A 118 -17.20 -4.94 22.71
CA ASP A 118 -17.46 -6.15 23.51
C ASP A 118 -16.98 -7.40 22.75
N GLU A 119 -16.41 -8.39 23.47
CA GLU A 119 -15.75 -9.56 22.83
C GLU A 119 -16.68 -10.44 21.99
N ASP A 120 -17.99 -10.37 22.22
CA ASP A 120 -19.04 -11.11 21.52
C ASP A 120 -19.39 -10.51 20.15
N LEU A 121 -18.86 -9.32 19.83
CA LEU A 121 -19.06 -8.66 18.53
C LEU A 121 -17.83 -8.77 17.61
N VAL A 122 -16.71 -9.29 18.12
CA VAL A 122 -15.40 -9.30 17.46
C VAL A 122 -15.05 -10.71 16.97
N ALA A 123 -14.76 -10.90 15.69
CA ALA A 123 -14.31 -12.21 15.19
C ALA A 123 -12.80 -12.25 14.94
N SER A 124 -12.21 -13.45 14.96
CA SER A 124 -10.83 -13.67 14.52
C SER A 124 -10.73 -13.40 13.03
N LYS A 125 -9.75 -12.59 12.63
CA LYS A 125 -9.52 -12.24 11.22
C LYS A 125 -9.23 -13.50 10.41
N PRO A 126 -9.84 -13.71 9.22
CA PRO A 126 -9.46 -14.80 8.33
C PRO A 126 -7.95 -14.74 8.05
N SER A 127 -7.29 -15.89 8.18
CA SER A 127 -5.82 -15.97 8.06
C SER A 127 -5.32 -15.64 6.65
N THR A 128 -6.17 -15.86 5.65
CA THR A 128 -5.89 -15.65 4.22
C THR A 128 -6.00 -14.19 3.77
N LEU A 129 -6.60 -13.31 4.58
CA LEU A 129 -6.81 -11.91 4.22
C LEU A 129 -5.71 -11.01 4.78
N SER A 130 -5.46 -9.88 4.12
CA SER A 130 -4.82 -8.70 4.72
C SER A 130 -5.78 -7.99 5.70
N PHE A 131 -5.28 -7.03 6.49
CA PHE A 131 -6.14 -6.17 7.32
C PHE A 131 -7.05 -5.29 6.45
N ASP A 132 -6.57 -4.81 5.31
CA ASP A 132 -7.37 -4.02 4.37
C ASP A 132 -8.57 -4.81 3.84
N GLU A 133 -8.32 -6.05 3.40
CA GLU A 133 -9.38 -6.98 2.97
C GLU A 133 -10.33 -7.30 4.11
N ALA A 134 -9.82 -7.62 5.30
CA ALA A 134 -10.65 -7.96 6.45
C ALA A 134 -11.55 -6.80 6.90
N ALA A 135 -11.04 -5.55 6.90
CA ALA A 135 -11.82 -4.37 7.26
C ALA A 135 -12.94 -4.05 6.25
N SER A 136 -12.87 -4.59 5.03
CA SER A 136 -13.89 -4.42 4.00
C SER A 136 -15.10 -5.34 4.15
N VAL A 137 -15.04 -6.32 5.07
CA VAL A 137 -16.04 -7.38 5.24
C VAL A 137 -17.21 -6.99 6.16
N PRO A 138 -17.02 -6.53 7.41
CA PRO A 138 -17.96 -6.81 8.50
C PRO A 138 -19.38 -6.30 8.25
N LEU A 139 -19.57 -4.99 8.09
CA LEU A 139 -20.90 -4.39 7.98
C LEU A 139 -21.66 -4.92 6.76
N VAL A 140 -21.03 -4.91 5.59
CA VAL A 140 -21.71 -5.26 4.33
C VAL A 140 -21.97 -6.76 4.21
N ALA A 141 -21.05 -7.58 4.71
CA ALA A 141 -21.24 -9.03 4.72
C ALA A 141 -22.28 -9.45 5.77
N LEU A 142 -22.28 -8.87 6.97
CA LEU A 142 -23.34 -9.12 7.96
C LEU A 142 -24.70 -8.68 7.44
N THR A 143 -24.78 -7.52 6.78
CA THR A 143 -26.05 -7.03 6.18
C THR A 143 -26.60 -8.02 5.15
N ALA A 144 -25.74 -8.55 4.28
CA ALA A 144 -26.13 -9.56 3.29
C ALA A 144 -26.46 -10.90 3.95
N TYR A 145 -25.66 -11.35 4.91
CA TYR A 145 -25.82 -12.63 5.61
C TYR A 145 -27.15 -12.66 6.37
N GLN A 146 -27.43 -11.65 7.20
CA GLN A 146 -28.69 -11.54 7.94
C GLN A 146 -29.88 -11.40 6.99
N GLY A 147 -29.73 -10.61 5.91
CA GLY A 147 -30.77 -10.48 4.88
C GLY A 147 -31.13 -11.80 4.21
N MET A 148 -30.13 -12.61 3.83
CA MET A 148 -30.31 -13.89 3.16
C MET A 148 -30.78 -14.99 4.12
N PHE A 149 -30.16 -15.13 5.29
CA PHE A 149 -30.29 -16.33 6.13
C PHE A 149 -31.24 -16.12 7.31
N ASP A 150 -31.23 -14.96 7.95
CA ASP A 150 -32.09 -14.72 9.12
C ASP A 150 -33.48 -14.25 8.70
N HIS A 151 -33.52 -13.29 7.77
CA HIS A 151 -34.76 -12.72 7.25
C HIS A 151 -35.35 -13.56 6.12
N ALA A 152 -34.66 -13.67 4.98
CA ALA A 152 -35.20 -14.41 3.84
C ALA A 152 -35.22 -15.92 4.09
N LYS A 153 -34.37 -16.45 4.98
CA LYS A 153 -34.22 -17.89 5.22
C LYS A 153 -33.99 -18.67 3.93
N LEU A 154 -33.17 -18.12 3.05
CA LEU A 154 -32.88 -18.69 1.72
C LEU A 154 -32.33 -20.11 1.86
N GLN A 155 -32.84 -21.03 1.04
CA GLN A 155 -32.46 -22.44 1.02
C GLN A 155 -31.78 -22.82 -0.30
N LYS A 156 -31.01 -23.90 -0.25
CA LYS A 156 -30.42 -24.53 -1.45
C LYS A 156 -31.50 -24.85 -2.48
N GLY A 157 -31.24 -24.54 -3.75
CA GLY A 157 -32.14 -24.79 -4.87
C GLY A 157 -33.27 -23.76 -5.05
N GLU A 158 -33.42 -22.80 -4.14
CA GLU A 158 -34.35 -21.68 -4.33
C GLU A 158 -33.84 -20.68 -5.36
N THR A 159 -34.74 -19.89 -5.95
CA THR A 159 -34.36 -18.77 -6.83
C THR A 159 -34.49 -17.45 -6.09
N VAL A 160 -33.41 -16.66 -6.06
CA VAL A 160 -33.37 -15.33 -5.44
C VAL A 160 -33.20 -14.24 -6.49
N LEU A 161 -33.98 -13.16 -6.35
CA LEU A 161 -33.78 -11.91 -7.08
C LEU A 161 -33.12 -10.87 -6.17
N ILE A 162 -31.90 -10.47 -6.51
CA ILE A 162 -31.10 -9.50 -5.76
C ILE A 162 -31.03 -8.19 -6.57
N LEU A 163 -31.67 -7.13 -6.10
CA LEU A 163 -31.48 -5.82 -6.73
C LEU A 163 -30.14 -5.22 -6.32
N GLY A 164 -29.36 -4.72 -7.29
CA GLY A 164 -28.09 -4.05 -7.04
C GLY A 164 -26.92 -5.00 -6.76
N GLY A 165 -26.77 -6.07 -7.56
CA GLY A 165 -25.72 -7.10 -7.38
C GLY A 165 -24.29 -6.58 -7.46
N SER A 166 -24.08 -5.39 -8.05
CA SER A 166 -22.77 -4.72 -8.06
C SER A 166 -22.56 -3.72 -6.90
N SER A 167 -23.46 -3.65 -5.92
CA SER A 167 -23.25 -2.90 -4.68
C SER A 167 -22.42 -3.72 -3.69
N SER A 168 -21.77 -3.10 -2.69
CA SER A 168 -20.97 -3.86 -1.73
C SER A 168 -21.78 -4.92 -0.98
N VAL A 169 -23.03 -4.64 -0.62
CA VAL A 169 -23.94 -5.63 0.00
C VAL A 169 -24.38 -6.67 -1.03
N GLY A 170 -24.76 -6.24 -2.24
CA GLY A 170 -25.20 -7.13 -3.32
C GLY A 170 -24.12 -8.12 -3.76
N MET A 171 -22.86 -7.72 -3.80
CA MET A 171 -21.73 -8.60 -4.12
C MET A 171 -21.60 -9.75 -3.11
N TYR A 172 -21.82 -9.50 -1.82
CA TYR A 172 -21.85 -10.57 -0.81
C TYR A 172 -23.13 -11.41 -0.91
N ALA A 173 -24.30 -10.79 -1.13
CA ALA A 173 -25.56 -11.51 -1.28
C ALA A 173 -25.54 -12.49 -2.46
N VAL A 174 -24.97 -12.07 -3.61
CA VAL A 174 -24.78 -12.92 -4.79
C VAL A 174 -23.88 -14.11 -4.45
N GLN A 175 -22.73 -13.88 -3.80
CA GLN A 175 -21.80 -14.94 -3.44
C GLN A 175 -22.40 -15.91 -2.41
N PHE A 176 -23.10 -15.42 -1.38
CA PHE A 176 -23.74 -16.27 -0.38
C PHE A 176 -24.85 -17.14 -0.98
N ALA A 177 -25.70 -16.56 -1.82
CA ALA A 177 -26.75 -17.31 -2.51
C ALA A 177 -26.16 -18.37 -3.45
N HIS A 178 -25.11 -18.02 -4.19
CA HIS A 178 -24.40 -18.97 -5.04
C HIS A 178 -23.76 -20.11 -4.23
N ALA A 179 -23.08 -19.80 -3.12
CA ALA A 179 -22.37 -20.77 -2.28
C ALA A 179 -23.31 -21.84 -1.69
N ILE A 180 -24.54 -21.48 -1.33
CA ILE A 180 -25.53 -22.45 -0.85
C ILE A 180 -26.22 -23.24 -1.98
N GLY A 181 -25.97 -22.87 -3.25
CA GLY A 181 -26.57 -23.49 -4.43
C GLY A 181 -27.98 -22.98 -4.74
N ALA A 182 -28.29 -21.71 -4.44
CA ALA A 182 -29.47 -21.04 -4.96
C ALA A 182 -29.21 -20.53 -6.39
N ARG A 183 -30.28 -20.40 -7.18
CA ARG A 183 -30.22 -19.71 -8.49
C ARG A 183 -30.29 -18.21 -8.26
N VAL A 184 -29.33 -17.46 -8.79
CA VAL A 184 -29.15 -16.03 -8.56
C VAL A 184 -29.51 -15.22 -9.79
N ILE A 185 -30.58 -14.44 -9.69
CA ILE A 185 -30.94 -13.39 -10.64
C ILE A 185 -30.63 -12.05 -9.99
N THR A 186 -29.99 -11.12 -10.71
CA THR A 186 -29.63 -9.82 -10.13
C THR A 186 -29.67 -8.69 -11.13
N THR A 187 -29.71 -7.45 -10.64
CA THR A 187 -29.58 -6.24 -11.47
C THR A 187 -28.19 -5.62 -11.32
N ALA A 188 -27.58 -5.25 -12.44
CA ALA A 188 -26.34 -4.48 -12.51
C ALA A 188 -26.25 -3.79 -13.88
N SER A 189 -25.40 -2.78 -14.06
CA SER A 189 -25.23 -2.17 -15.38
C SER A 189 -24.49 -3.12 -16.33
N ALA A 190 -24.69 -3.00 -17.65
CA ALA A 190 -24.01 -3.84 -18.64
C ALA A 190 -22.50 -3.95 -18.44
N GLU A 191 -21.82 -2.86 -18.08
CA GLU A 191 -20.37 -2.85 -17.90
C GLU A 191 -19.91 -3.67 -16.69
N LYS A 192 -20.81 -3.97 -15.76
CA LYS A 192 -20.54 -4.76 -14.54
C LYS A 192 -21.12 -6.18 -14.63
N ALA A 193 -21.80 -6.55 -15.71
CA ALA A 193 -22.51 -7.82 -15.81
C ALA A 193 -21.57 -9.02 -15.69
N GLU A 194 -20.47 -9.05 -16.44
CA GLU A 194 -19.50 -10.15 -16.37
C GLU A 194 -18.81 -10.23 -15.01
N PHE A 195 -18.55 -9.08 -14.38
CA PHE A 195 -18.01 -9.05 -13.04
C PHE A 195 -18.99 -9.69 -12.04
N VAL A 196 -20.27 -9.34 -12.07
CA VAL A 196 -21.27 -9.90 -11.14
C VAL A 196 -21.55 -11.39 -11.44
N LYS A 197 -21.51 -11.83 -12.70
CA LYS A 197 -21.54 -13.26 -13.05
C LYS A 197 -20.34 -14.01 -12.46
N SER A 198 -19.16 -13.41 -12.49
CA SER A 198 -17.96 -14.01 -11.87
C SER A 198 -18.06 -14.17 -10.34
N LEU A 199 -19.05 -13.52 -9.70
CA LEU A 199 -19.37 -13.69 -8.28
C LEU A 199 -20.44 -14.77 -8.03
N GLY A 200 -21.02 -15.36 -9.07
CA GLY A 200 -22.02 -16.43 -8.95
C GLY A 200 -23.43 -16.09 -9.44
N ALA A 201 -23.64 -14.94 -10.10
CA ALA A 201 -24.93 -14.63 -10.70
C ALA A 201 -25.20 -15.49 -11.96
N ASP A 202 -26.35 -16.17 -11.99
CA ASP A 202 -26.80 -16.95 -13.16
C ASP A 202 -27.41 -16.06 -14.25
N GLN A 203 -28.05 -14.98 -13.84
CA GLN A 203 -28.67 -14.00 -14.73
C GLN A 203 -28.45 -12.58 -14.21
N VAL A 204 -28.01 -11.69 -15.10
CA VAL A 204 -27.87 -10.25 -14.82
C VAL A 204 -28.79 -9.47 -15.74
N ILE A 205 -29.65 -8.64 -15.14
CA ILE A 205 -30.59 -7.75 -15.81
C ILE A 205 -29.98 -6.35 -15.83
N ASP A 206 -29.79 -5.76 -17.01
CA ASP A 206 -29.35 -4.36 -17.11
C ASP A 206 -30.49 -3.40 -16.82
N TYR A 207 -30.50 -2.90 -15.58
CA TYR A 207 -31.52 -1.98 -15.08
C TYR A 207 -31.60 -0.66 -15.87
N ARG A 208 -30.60 -0.33 -16.70
CA ARG A 208 -30.60 0.88 -17.54
C ARG A 208 -31.41 0.71 -18.82
N THR A 209 -31.58 -0.52 -19.29
CA THR A 209 -32.22 -0.82 -20.58
C THR A 209 -33.55 -1.54 -20.43
N GLU A 210 -33.74 -2.28 -19.34
CA GLU A 210 -34.92 -3.09 -19.09
C GLU A 210 -35.31 -3.08 -17.61
N LYS A 211 -36.61 -3.19 -17.35
CA LYS A 211 -37.16 -3.28 -16.00
C LYS A 211 -37.20 -4.74 -15.59
N TRP A 212 -36.69 -5.06 -14.40
CA TRP A 212 -36.70 -6.43 -13.90
C TRP A 212 -38.13 -7.00 -13.79
N GLN A 213 -39.13 -6.14 -13.56
CA GLN A 213 -40.55 -6.50 -13.51
C GLN A 213 -41.05 -7.12 -14.83
N ASP A 214 -40.47 -6.73 -15.96
CA ASP A 214 -40.92 -7.12 -17.29
C ASP A 214 -40.20 -8.39 -17.78
N VAL A 215 -39.02 -8.68 -17.21
CA VAL A 215 -38.10 -9.72 -17.67
C VAL A 215 -38.12 -10.94 -16.76
N VAL A 216 -38.38 -10.74 -15.46
CA VAL A 216 -38.50 -11.82 -14.50
C VAL A 216 -39.88 -12.45 -14.61
N GLU A 217 -39.93 -13.77 -14.77
CA GLU A 217 -41.19 -14.50 -14.89
C GLU A 217 -42.07 -14.29 -13.64
N PRO A 218 -43.36 -13.96 -13.81
CA PRO A 218 -44.27 -13.81 -12.68
C PRO A 218 -44.32 -15.06 -11.80
N HIS A 219 -44.30 -14.84 -10.49
CA HIS A 219 -44.36 -15.90 -9.47
C HIS A 219 -43.25 -16.97 -9.55
N SER A 220 -42.08 -16.62 -10.06
CA SER A 220 -40.93 -17.53 -10.17
C SER A 220 -39.93 -17.41 -9.01
N ILE A 221 -39.96 -16.32 -8.23
CA ILE A 221 -38.93 -15.98 -7.24
C ILE A 221 -39.33 -16.44 -5.83
N ASP A 222 -38.45 -17.20 -5.16
CA ASP A 222 -38.63 -17.65 -3.78
C ASP A 222 -38.28 -16.57 -2.74
N ALA A 223 -37.25 -15.78 -3.03
CA ALA A 223 -36.78 -14.70 -2.19
C ALA A 223 -36.39 -13.47 -3.01
N PHE A 224 -36.79 -12.30 -2.56
CA PHE A 224 -36.44 -11.02 -3.15
C PHE A 224 -35.63 -10.22 -2.14
N TYR A 225 -34.44 -9.79 -2.52
CA TYR A 225 -33.57 -8.97 -1.68
C TYR A 225 -33.24 -7.64 -2.34
N ASN A 226 -33.78 -6.57 -1.77
CA ASN A 226 -33.58 -5.23 -2.24
C ASN A 226 -32.40 -4.56 -1.54
N CYS A 227 -31.24 -4.56 -2.20
CA CYS A 227 -30.09 -3.74 -1.82
C CYS A 227 -29.71 -2.69 -2.87
N GLY A 228 -30.55 -2.53 -3.89
CA GLY A 228 -30.37 -1.57 -4.97
C GLY A 228 -31.45 -0.49 -4.93
N MET A 229 -31.26 0.55 -4.12
CA MET A 229 -31.95 1.88 -4.05
C MET A 229 -33.41 2.05 -4.61
N GLU A 230 -34.21 1.01 -4.75
CA GLU A 230 -35.57 1.01 -5.27
C GLU A 230 -36.58 0.94 -4.11
N ASN A 231 -36.84 2.07 -3.46
CA ASN A 231 -37.69 2.15 -2.26
C ASN A 231 -39.13 1.67 -2.45
N ALA A 232 -39.60 1.59 -3.70
CA ALA A 232 -40.95 1.19 -4.05
C ALA A 232 -41.04 -0.25 -4.58
N ALA A 233 -39.95 -1.03 -4.57
CA ALA A 233 -39.90 -2.36 -5.19
C ALA A 233 -41.05 -3.29 -4.74
N TRP A 234 -41.40 -3.29 -3.45
CA TRP A 234 -42.56 -4.04 -2.95
C TRP A 234 -43.87 -3.57 -3.56
N ASN A 235 -44.11 -2.26 -3.61
CA ASN A 235 -45.36 -1.67 -4.07
C ASN A 235 -45.52 -1.70 -5.61
N GLU A 236 -44.42 -1.79 -6.36
CA GLU A 236 -44.39 -1.57 -7.81
C GLU A 236 -44.01 -2.81 -8.64
N GLY A 237 -43.66 -3.94 -8.01
CA GLY A 237 -43.45 -5.16 -8.79
C GLY A 237 -43.07 -6.43 -8.04
N ALA A 238 -42.55 -6.34 -6.81
CA ALA A 238 -41.95 -7.53 -6.19
C ALA A 238 -43.00 -8.61 -5.92
N GLN A 239 -44.22 -8.19 -5.57
CA GLN A 239 -45.35 -9.09 -5.38
C GLN A 239 -45.72 -9.90 -6.64
N ILE A 240 -45.47 -9.36 -7.83
CA ILE A 240 -45.78 -10.00 -9.13
C ILE A 240 -44.78 -11.12 -9.42
N VAL A 241 -43.49 -10.89 -9.15
CA VAL A 241 -42.42 -11.86 -9.44
C VAL A 241 -42.25 -12.90 -8.33
N LEU A 242 -42.63 -12.57 -7.10
CA LEU A 242 -42.57 -13.50 -5.96
C LEU A 242 -43.61 -14.61 -6.08
N LYS A 243 -43.21 -15.83 -5.70
CA LYS A 243 -44.10 -16.98 -5.59
C LYS A 243 -45.29 -16.66 -4.69
N LYS A 244 -46.48 -17.09 -5.12
CA LYS A 244 -47.72 -16.93 -4.36
C LYS A 244 -47.59 -17.60 -2.99
N SER A 245 -48.11 -16.94 -1.96
CA SER A 245 -48.17 -17.42 -0.56
C SER A 245 -46.84 -17.71 0.15
N THR A 246 -45.72 -17.83 -0.57
CA THR A 246 -44.45 -18.37 -0.05
C THR A 246 -43.24 -17.49 -0.38
N GLY A 247 -43.33 -16.65 -1.40
CA GLY A 247 -42.25 -15.73 -1.75
C GLY A 247 -42.00 -14.72 -0.64
N ARG A 248 -40.73 -14.43 -0.34
CA ARG A 248 -40.32 -13.57 0.78
C ARG A 248 -39.61 -12.32 0.28
N PHE A 249 -40.08 -11.14 0.68
CA PHE A 249 -39.43 -9.86 0.36
C PHE A 249 -38.66 -9.32 1.56
N VAL A 250 -37.38 -9.01 1.33
CA VAL A 250 -36.46 -8.42 2.30
C VAL A 250 -35.80 -7.20 1.66
N THR A 251 -35.60 -6.13 2.43
CA THR A 251 -34.96 -4.90 1.95
C THR A 251 -34.01 -4.31 2.99
N ILE A 252 -32.95 -3.64 2.57
CA ILE A 252 -32.11 -2.81 3.46
C ILE A 252 -32.54 -1.33 3.43
N LEU A 253 -33.51 -1.00 2.59
CA LEU A 253 -34.02 0.36 2.39
C LEU A 253 -35.29 0.58 3.21
N PRO A 254 -35.53 1.81 3.69
CA PRO A 254 -36.81 2.20 4.26
C PRO A 254 -37.96 1.95 3.28
N MET A 255 -39.04 1.37 3.78
CA MET A 255 -40.24 1.09 3.01
C MET A 255 -41.04 2.37 2.71
N THR A 256 -41.51 2.49 1.47
CA THR A 256 -42.40 3.59 1.06
C THR A 256 -43.77 3.45 1.74
N LYS A 257 -44.27 4.54 2.33
CA LYS A 257 -45.59 4.59 2.99
C LYS A 257 -46.64 5.27 2.10
N PRO A 258 -47.89 4.76 2.01
CA PRO A 258 -48.36 3.52 2.63
C PRO A 258 -47.77 2.27 1.95
N VAL A 259 -47.53 1.23 2.75
CA VAL A 259 -47.09 -0.08 2.25
C VAL A 259 -48.32 -0.81 1.70
N LYS A 260 -48.27 -1.28 0.44
CA LYS A 260 -49.37 -2.05 -0.14
C LYS A 260 -49.51 -3.40 0.54
N GLU A 261 -50.76 -3.81 0.79
CA GLU A 261 -51.06 -5.18 1.23
C GLU A 261 -50.62 -6.20 0.17
N SER A 262 -50.40 -7.44 0.62
CA SER A 262 -49.98 -8.52 -0.27
C SER A 262 -51.15 -9.01 -1.13
N GLU A 263 -51.12 -8.75 -2.43
CA GLU A 263 -52.15 -9.14 -3.38
C GLU A 263 -52.15 -10.65 -3.67
N PHE A 264 -50.97 -11.29 -3.59
CA PHE A 264 -50.77 -12.70 -3.96
C PHE A 264 -50.35 -13.60 -2.78
N GLY A 265 -50.42 -13.09 -1.56
CA GLY A 265 -50.02 -13.78 -0.34
C GLY A 265 -48.50 -13.90 -0.13
N ALA A 266 -47.67 -13.28 -0.98
CA ALA A 266 -46.24 -13.15 -0.73
C ALA A 266 -45.99 -12.44 0.61
N GLN A 267 -44.91 -12.79 1.30
CA GLN A 267 -44.59 -12.32 2.64
C GLN A 267 -43.67 -11.11 2.55
N LEU A 268 -44.13 -9.97 3.08
CA LEU A 268 -43.25 -8.85 3.38
C LEU A 268 -42.53 -9.15 4.70
N VAL A 269 -41.31 -9.69 4.64
CA VAL A 269 -40.52 -10.03 5.82
C VAL A 269 -39.98 -8.77 6.49
N GLY A 270 -39.62 -7.76 5.70
CA GLY A 270 -39.35 -6.41 6.19
C GLY A 270 -37.92 -5.91 5.97
N GLU A 271 -37.53 -4.95 6.80
CA GLU A 271 -36.29 -4.18 6.70
C GLU A 271 -35.17 -4.82 7.53
N VAL A 272 -34.01 -5.06 6.90
CA VAL A 272 -32.80 -5.55 7.59
C VAL A 272 -32.19 -4.40 8.37
N HIS A 273 -32.20 -4.54 9.69
CA HIS A 273 -31.48 -3.67 10.61
C HIS A 273 -30.24 -4.43 11.10
N VAL A 274 -29.13 -4.25 10.36
CA VAL A 274 -27.91 -5.02 10.63
C VAL A 274 -27.42 -4.80 12.06
N HIS A 275 -27.08 -5.89 12.74
CA HIS A 275 -26.41 -5.87 14.03
C HIS A 275 -25.04 -6.56 13.95
N PRO A 276 -24.05 -6.15 14.76
CA PRO A 276 -22.81 -6.90 14.90
C PRO A 276 -23.07 -8.31 15.46
N ASP A 277 -22.29 -9.29 15.00
CA ASP A 277 -22.38 -10.67 15.46
C ASP A 277 -21.07 -11.42 15.17
N ALA A 278 -20.33 -11.82 16.21
CA ALA A 278 -19.06 -12.52 16.02
C ALA A 278 -19.21 -13.94 15.45
N GLU A 279 -20.32 -14.64 15.71
CA GLU A 279 -20.55 -16.00 15.22
C GLU A 279 -20.86 -16.00 13.72
N GLN A 280 -21.66 -15.03 13.27
CA GLN A 280 -21.91 -14.81 11.85
C GLN A 280 -20.64 -14.38 11.13
N LEU A 281 -19.85 -13.46 11.70
CA LEU A 281 -18.54 -13.13 11.14
C LEU A 281 -17.63 -14.35 11.06
N ALA A 282 -17.57 -15.19 12.10
CA ALA A 282 -16.79 -16.44 12.07
C ALA A 282 -17.30 -17.42 10.99
N SER A 283 -18.60 -17.44 10.70
CA SER A 283 -19.17 -18.24 9.61
C SER A 283 -18.77 -17.69 8.23
N ILE A 284 -18.81 -16.36 8.07
CA ILE A 284 -18.33 -15.66 6.87
C ILE A 284 -16.83 -15.88 6.66
N ALA A 285 -16.03 -15.87 7.74
CA ALA A 285 -14.60 -16.18 7.69
C ALA A 285 -14.33 -17.54 7.07
N LYS A 286 -15.10 -18.57 7.46
CA LYS A 286 -14.96 -19.93 6.90
C LYS A 286 -15.24 -19.96 5.40
N LEU A 287 -16.27 -19.24 4.93
CA LEU A 287 -16.58 -19.14 3.50
C LEU A 287 -15.44 -18.44 2.72
N ILE A 288 -14.81 -17.44 3.33
CA ILE A 288 -13.66 -16.73 2.76
C ILE A 288 -12.43 -17.64 2.69
N GLU A 289 -12.13 -18.36 3.76
CA GLU A 289 -10.99 -19.30 3.81
C GLU A 289 -11.18 -20.47 2.83
N ALA A 290 -12.42 -20.91 2.62
CA ALA A 290 -12.80 -21.88 1.59
C ALA A 290 -12.79 -21.31 0.15
N LYS A 291 -12.58 -19.99 -0.01
CA LYS A 291 -12.60 -19.26 -1.30
C LYS A 291 -13.95 -19.29 -2.01
N GLU A 292 -15.04 -19.56 -1.29
CA GLU A 292 -16.41 -19.47 -1.80
C GLU A 292 -16.91 -18.03 -1.84
N VAL A 293 -16.35 -17.18 -0.98
CA VAL A 293 -16.65 -15.75 -0.88
C VAL A 293 -15.34 -14.98 -0.87
N LYS A 294 -15.28 -13.84 -1.56
CA LYS A 294 -14.13 -12.94 -1.54
C LYS A 294 -14.54 -11.48 -1.30
N PRO A 295 -13.75 -10.71 -0.54
CA PRO A 295 -13.90 -9.26 -0.47
C PRO A 295 -13.54 -8.63 -1.82
N VAL A 296 -14.15 -7.48 -2.10
CA VAL A 296 -13.87 -6.67 -3.30
C VAL A 296 -13.54 -5.27 -2.84
N ILE A 297 -12.26 -4.89 -2.98
CA ILE A 297 -11.77 -3.54 -2.67
C ILE A 297 -11.63 -2.77 -3.97
N ASP A 298 -12.12 -1.53 -3.96
CA ASP A 298 -11.95 -0.58 -5.05
C ASP A 298 -10.70 0.29 -4.85
N THR A 299 -10.48 0.81 -3.65
CA THR A 299 -9.32 1.66 -3.34
C THR A 299 -9.02 1.63 -1.85
N VAL A 300 -7.72 1.61 -1.51
CA VAL A 300 -7.21 1.83 -0.16
C VAL A 300 -6.67 3.27 -0.08
N TYR A 301 -7.14 4.02 0.90
CA TYR A 301 -6.69 5.38 1.21
C TYR A 301 -5.89 5.36 2.52
N GLN A 302 -4.85 6.20 2.61
CA GLN A 302 -4.19 6.46 3.89
C GLN A 302 -5.14 7.18 4.85
N PHE A 303 -4.92 7.02 6.16
CA PHE A 303 -5.75 7.60 7.22
C PHE A 303 -6.08 9.07 6.96
N GLU A 304 -5.08 9.90 6.67
CA GLU A 304 -5.21 11.35 6.42
C GLU A 304 -6.11 11.69 5.22
N LYS A 305 -6.42 10.71 4.36
CA LYS A 305 -7.23 10.84 3.15
C LYS A 305 -8.63 10.26 3.29
N ALA A 306 -9.12 10.02 4.50
CA ALA A 306 -10.45 9.46 4.69
C ALA A 306 -11.59 10.34 4.11
N VAL A 307 -11.45 11.67 4.12
CA VAL A 307 -12.43 12.58 3.48
C VAL A 307 -12.48 12.38 1.96
N ASP A 308 -11.35 12.11 1.31
CA ASP A 308 -11.29 11.82 -0.13
C ASP A 308 -12.01 10.50 -0.44
N ALA A 309 -11.89 9.49 0.44
CA ALA A 309 -12.61 8.23 0.32
C ALA A 309 -14.14 8.42 0.41
N TYR A 310 -14.64 9.20 1.37
CA TYR A 310 -16.07 9.52 1.44
C TYR A 310 -16.55 10.33 0.25
N THR A 311 -15.73 11.24 -0.26
CA THR A 311 -16.04 12.02 -1.47
C THR A 311 -16.24 11.08 -2.66
N LYS A 312 -15.33 10.12 -2.85
CA LYS A 312 -15.48 9.07 -3.88
C LYS A 312 -16.72 8.21 -3.61
N LEU A 313 -16.98 7.81 -2.36
CA LEU A 313 -18.15 7.02 -1.99
C LEU A 313 -19.46 7.70 -2.40
N LYS A 314 -19.60 9.01 -2.16
CA LYS A 314 -20.79 9.80 -2.50
C LYS A 314 -21.05 9.87 -4.02
N THR A 315 -20.03 9.67 -4.86
CA THR A 315 -20.23 9.60 -6.33
C THR A 315 -20.94 8.31 -6.77
N ARG A 316 -21.00 7.29 -5.92
CA ARG A 316 -21.53 5.94 -6.22
C ARG A 316 -20.84 5.23 -7.40
N ARG A 317 -19.60 5.63 -7.72
CA ARG A 317 -18.81 5.03 -8.82
C ARG A 317 -17.83 3.95 -8.38
N ALA A 318 -17.58 3.80 -7.07
CA ALA A 318 -16.72 2.75 -6.56
C ALA A 318 -17.26 1.35 -6.94
N LEU A 319 -16.37 0.47 -7.40
CA LEU A 319 -16.64 -0.94 -7.66
C LEU A 319 -16.04 -1.78 -6.53
N GLY A 320 -16.76 -1.85 -5.41
CA GLY A 320 -16.29 -2.52 -4.19
C GLY A 320 -16.18 -1.54 -3.02
N LYS A 321 -15.45 -1.95 -1.99
CA LYS A 321 -15.27 -1.19 -0.75
C LYS A 321 -14.10 -0.21 -0.85
N LEU A 322 -14.26 0.93 -0.20
CA LEU A 322 -13.18 1.88 0.03
C LEU A 322 -12.67 1.67 1.45
N VAL A 323 -11.37 1.48 1.59
CA VAL A 323 -10.69 1.12 2.84
C VAL A 323 -9.79 2.25 3.28
N ILE A 324 -9.70 2.49 4.58
CA ILE A 324 -8.81 3.45 5.20
C ILE A 324 -7.75 2.66 5.97
N LYS A 325 -6.49 2.80 5.54
CA LYS A 325 -5.33 2.16 6.14
C LYS A 325 -4.68 3.11 7.13
N TYR A 326 -4.37 2.61 8.31
CA TYR A 326 -3.67 3.33 9.36
C TYR A 326 -2.18 3.08 9.20
N GLU A 327 -1.38 4.14 9.34
CA GLU A 327 0.07 3.95 9.44
C GLU A 327 0.37 3.21 10.75
N ASN A 328 1.05 2.06 10.67
CA ASN A 328 1.44 1.27 11.83
C ASN A 328 2.48 1.95 12.72
N TYR A 329 3.16 2.96 12.15
CA TYR A 329 4.25 3.75 12.70
C TYR A 329 3.96 5.22 12.39
N GLY A 330 4.34 6.14 13.27
CA GLY A 330 4.25 7.56 12.96
C GLY A 330 5.05 7.90 11.69
N SER A 331 4.79 9.08 11.12
CA SER A 331 5.52 9.52 9.93
C SER A 331 7.03 9.55 10.19
N LEU A 332 7.84 9.34 9.14
CA LEU A 332 9.31 9.37 9.22
C LEU A 332 9.83 10.59 10.00
N GLU A 333 9.19 11.75 9.80
CA GLU A 333 9.55 13.02 10.42
C GLU A 333 9.32 13.04 11.94
N LYS A 334 8.41 12.21 12.46
CA LYS A 334 8.14 12.07 13.89
C LYS A 334 9.01 11.01 14.55
N GLU A 335 9.27 9.92 13.83
CA GLU A 335 9.91 8.73 14.41
C GLU A 335 11.42 8.69 14.22
N LEU A 336 11.96 9.28 13.14
CA LEU A 336 13.41 9.33 12.90
C LEU A 336 14.06 10.35 13.82
N LYS A 337 14.90 9.86 14.75
CA LYS A 337 15.61 10.66 15.75
C LYS A 337 17.11 10.46 15.63
N LEU A 338 17.86 11.54 15.80
CA LEU A 338 19.31 11.47 15.98
C LEU A 338 19.61 10.96 17.39
N HIS A 339 20.47 9.96 17.49
CA HIS A 339 20.95 9.38 18.75
C HIS A 339 22.45 9.56 18.86
N ASP A 340 22.89 10.26 19.91
CA ASP A 340 24.31 10.47 20.18
C ASP A 340 24.89 9.38 21.10
N GLY A 341 26.17 9.09 20.94
CA GLY A 341 26.92 8.22 21.86
C GLY A 341 26.54 6.74 21.82
N LEU A 342 26.04 6.26 20.68
CA LEU A 342 25.81 4.83 20.48
C LEU A 342 27.13 4.04 20.57
N PRO A 343 27.16 2.89 21.25
CA PRO A 343 28.37 2.08 21.32
C PRO A 343 28.70 1.51 19.95
N HIS A 344 30.00 1.44 19.63
CA HIS A 344 30.43 0.73 18.42
C HIS A 344 30.13 -0.77 18.56
N PRO A 345 29.47 -1.39 17.56
CA PRO A 345 29.29 -2.84 17.56
C PRO A 345 30.63 -3.57 17.59
N GLU A 346 30.69 -4.70 18.31
CA GLU A 346 31.85 -5.60 18.28
C GLU A 346 32.13 -6.08 16.85
N LEU A 347 33.40 -6.13 16.47
CA LEU A 347 33.83 -6.53 15.14
C LEU A 347 34.05 -8.05 15.08
N ARG A 348 33.26 -8.77 14.28
CA ARG A 348 33.44 -10.20 14.06
C ARG A 348 34.59 -10.47 13.07
N PRO A 349 35.16 -11.69 13.02
CA PRO A 349 36.34 -12.00 12.19
C PRO A 349 36.22 -11.66 10.70
N GLN A 350 35.03 -11.78 10.09
CA GLN A 350 34.79 -11.51 8.67
C GLN A 350 34.33 -10.07 8.39
N GLN A 351 34.29 -9.21 9.42
CA GLN A 351 33.72 -7.89 9.29
C GLN A 351 34.78 -6.81 9.14
N VAL A 352 34.36 -5.70 8.54
CA VAL A 352 35.09 -4.44 8.54
C VAL A 352 34.27 -3.36 9.23
N ARG A 353 34.96 -2.48 9.95
CA ARG A 353 34.37 -1.23 10.44
C ARG A 353 34.67 -0.13 9.46
N ILE A 354 33.62 0.54 9.02
CA ILE A 354 33.67 1.63 8.06
C ILE A 354 33.36 2.91 8.81
N LYS A 355 34.20 3.93 8.65
CA LYS A 355 33.86 5.31 8.98
C LYS A 355 33.18 5.94 7.76
N ILE A 356 31.88 6.15 7.85
CA ILE A 356 31.06 6.64 6.73
C ILE A 356 31.44 8.09 6.45
N ARG A 357 31.73 8.41 5.19
CA ARG A 357 31.94 9.77 4.70
C ARG A 357 30.66 10.33 4.10
N ALA A 358 29.97 9.54 3.30
CA ALA A 358 28.69 9.90 2.71
C ALA A 358 27.74 8.70 2.69
N ALA A 359 26.44 8.98 2.79
CA ALA A 359 25.36 8.03 2.60
C ALA A 359 24.36 8.57 1.57
N ALA A 360 23.49 7.73 1.04
CA ALA A 360 22.44 8.19 0.13
C ALA A 360 21.07 7.65 0.54
N VAL A 361 20.05 8.49 0.43
CA VAL A 361 18.67 8.10 0.74
C VAL A 361 17.97 7.48 -0.48
N ASN A 362 17.06 6.56 -0.22
CA ASN A 362 16.29 5.76 -1.15
C ASN A 362 14.82 5.66 -0.69
N SER A 363 13.91 5.34 -1.60
CA SER A 363 12.50 5.15 -1.25
C SER A 363 12.29 3.99 -0.26
N ILE A 364 13.10 2.93 -0.39
CA ILE A 364 13.03 1.77 0.50
C ILE A 364 13.32 2.13 1.97
N ASP A 365 14.14 3.16 2.23
CA ASP A 365 14.52 3.55 3.59
C ASP A 365 13.30 3.94 4.44
N TYR A 366 12.37 4.72 3.86
CA TYR A 366 11.13 5.11 4.58
C TYR A 366 10.01 4.10 4.40
N MET A 367 9.96 3.33 3.30
CA MET A 367 8.97 2.27 3.11
C MET A 367 9.12 1.13 4.13
N LEU A 368 10.36 0.81 4.56
CA LEU A 368 10.59 -0.11 5.66
C LEU A 368 10.01 0.38 6.99
N MET A 369 9.98 1.69 7.23
CA MET A 369 9.39 2.22 8.46
C MET A 369 7.87 2.24 8.44
N GLN A 370 7.22 2.10 7.29
CA GLN A 370 5.76 2.28 7.17
C GLN A 370 5.04 0.98 6.80
N GLU A 371 5.53 0.27 5.78
CA GLU A 371 4.76 -0.80 5.11
C GLU A 371 5.52 -2.11 4.98
N LEU A 372 6.85 -2.07 4.91
CA LEU A 372 7.68 -3.22 4.51
C LEU A 372 8.57 -3.79 5.63
N GLY A 373 8.72 -3.09 6.75
CA GLY A 373 9.69 -3.43 7.80
C GLY A 373 9.50 -4.84 8.37
N GLU A 374 8.29 -5.17 8.80
CA GLU A 374 7.97 -6.49 9.36
C GLU A 374 8.21 -7.60 8.32
N THR A 375 7.73 -7.39 7.08
CA THR A 375 7.86 -8.36 5.98
C THR A 375 9.32 -8.67 5.63
N PHE A 376 10.19 -7.65 5.56
CA PHE A 376 11.56 -7.82 5.08
C PHE A 376 12.58 -8.06 6.18
N THR A 377 12.33 -7.58 7.40
CA THR A 377 13.30 -7.68 8.50
C THR A 377 12.86 -8.68 9.58
N GLY A 378 11.60 -9.12 9.57
CA GLY A 378 11.00 -9.91 10.65
C GLY A 378 10.96 -9.17 11.99
N LYS A 379 11.19 -7.85 11.96
CA LYS A 379 11.30 -6.99 13.14
C LYS A 379 10.43 -5.75 12.97
N THR A 380 9.94 -5.30 14.11
CA THR A 380 9.15 -4.08 14.25
C THR A 380 9.91 -3.14 15.18
N PRO A 381 10.30 -1.92 14.72
CA PRO A 381 11.03 -0.99 15.57
C PRO A 381 10.11 -0.53 16.70
N SER A 382 10.68 -0.31 17.88
CA SER A 382 9.98 0.28 19.02
C SER A 382 10.87 1.28 19.73
N ALA A 383 10.30 2.14 20.56
CA ALA A 383 11.09 3.07 21.37
C ALA A 383 12.16 2.36 22.24
N SER A 384 11.90 1.12 22.67
CA SER A 384 12.83 0.28 23.44
C SER A 384 13.80 -0.54 22.59
N SER A 385 13.58 -0.63 21.28
CA SER A 385 14.42 -1.39 20.34
C SER A 385 14.35 -0.71 18.97
N PRO A 386 14.96 0.47 18.80
CA PRO A 386 15.00 1.16 17.52
C PRO A 386 15.91 0.40 16.54
N PHE A 387 15.72 0.62 15.24
CA PHE A 387 16.72 0.31 14.23
C PHE A 387 17.22 1.59 13.56
N SER A 388 18.44 1.57 13.06
CA SER A 388 18.99 2.59 12.17
C SER A 388 18.44 2.40 10.75
N ILE A 389 18.38 3.46 9.94
CA ILE A 389 17.95 3.40 8.53
C ILE A 389 19.08 3.73 7.56
N GLY A 390 18.89 3.46 6.27
CA GLY A 390 19.88 3.72 5.23
C GLY A 390 20.51 2.43 4.67
N PHE A 391 20.61 2.35 3.34
CA PHE A 391 21.26 1.23 2.64
C PHE A 391 22.58 1.57 1.95
N ASP A 392 22.73 2.77 1.41
CA ASP A 392 23.91 3.14 0.62
C ASP A 392 24.91 3.93 1.47
N ALA A 393 26.20 3.60 1.36
CA ALA A 393 27.29 4.36 1.96
C ALA A 393 28.56 4.34 1.11
N SER A 394 29.41 5.34 1.36
CA SER A 394 30.83 5.34 1.03
C SER A 394 31.63 5.85 2.24
N GLY A 395 32.87 5.42 2.36
CA GLY A 395 33.69 5.75 3.52
C GLY A 395 35.04 5.06 3.52
N GLU A 396 35.66 5.00 4.68
CA GLU A 396 36.99 4.42 4.86
C GLU A 396 36.94 3.26 5.83
N VAL A 397 37.67 2.18 5.53
CA VAL A 397 37.89 1.09 6.47
C VAL A 397 38.79 1.58 7.61
N VAL A 398 38.32 1.49 8.85
CA VAL A 398 39.08 1.91 10.04
C VAL A 398 39.50 0.73 10.92
N GLU A 399 38.88 -0.42 10.75
CA GLU A 399 39.19 -1.65 11.49
C GLU A 399 38.79 -2.86 10.65
N ILE A 400 39.57 -3.95 10.73
CA ILE A 400 39.30 -5.20 10.02
C ILE A 400 39.31 -6.38 10.98
N GLY A 401 38.39 -7.33 10.78
CA GLY A 401 38.39 -8.60 11.49
C GLY A 401 39.53 -9.51 11.02
N SER A 402 39.88 -10.49 11.85
CA SER A 402 41.04 -11.37 11.63
C SER A 402 40.98 -12.27 10.38
N GLU A 403 39.80 -12.44 9.79
CA GLU A 403 39.58 -13.28 8.60
C GLU A 403 39.46 -12.45 7.31
N VAL A 404 39.43 -11.12 7.40
CA VAL A 404 39.37 -10.23 6.22
C VAL A 404 40.72 -10.20 5.52
N LYS A 405 40.73 -10.57 4.23
CA LYS A 405 41.94 -10.61 3.38
C LYS A 405 41.88 -9.70 2.17
N THR A 406 40.69 -9.23 1.80
CA THR A 406 40.45 -8.47 0.57
C THR A 406 40.48 -6.96 0.77
N LEU A 407 40.48 -6.50 2.03
CA LEU A 407 40.46 -5.09 2.42
C LEU A 407 41.51 -4.85 3.51
N GLN A 408 41.99 -3.61 3.59
CA GLN A 408 42.91 -3.13 4.62
C GLN A 408 42.41 -1.80 5.22
N VAL A 409 42.91 -1.46 6.41
CA VAL A 409 42.63 -0.17 7.03
C VAL A 409 43.15 0.96 6.13
N GLY A 410 42.32 1.98 5.93
CA GLY A 410 42.57 3.11 5.04
C GLY A 410 41.98 2.97 3.63
N ASP A 411 41.47 1.79 3.25
CA ASP A 411 40.81 1.63 1.96
C ASP A 411 39.55 2.50 1.86
N ALA A 412 39.45 3.26 0.76
CA ALA A 412 38.24 3.99 0.40
C ALA A 412 37.25 3.04 -0.28
N ILE A 413 36.04 2.93 0.29
CA ILE A 413 35.04 1.94 -0.09
C ILE A 413 33.69 2.57 -0.41
N TYR A 414 32.81 1.77 -1.01
CA TYR A 414 31.39 2.05 -1.19
C TYR A 414 30.59 0.75 -1.16
N THR A 415 29.35 0.81 -0.67
CA THR A 415 28.58 -0.38 -0.29
C THR A 415 27.07 -0.15 -0.32
N MET A 416 26.33 -1.22 -0.59
CA MET A 416 24.92 -1.37 -0.24
C MET A 416 24.83 -2.37 0.91
N THR A 417 24.06 -2.11 1.95
CA THR A 417 23.87 -3.04 3.07
C THR A 417 22.82 -4.11 2.75
N PRO A 418 22.89 -5.31 3.37
CA PRO A 418 21.77 -6.25 3.37
C PRO A 418 20.69 -5.81 4.38
N PHE A 419 19.45 -6.29 4.21
CA PHE A 419 18.36 -6.07 5.19
C PHE A 419 18.64 -6.61 6.60
N SER A 420 19.66 -7.45 6.78
CA SER A 420 20.10 -7.93 8.09
C SER A 420 21.04 -6.99 8.84
N ALA A 421 21.66 -6.02 8.15
CA ALA A 421 22.72 -5.16 8.70
C ALA A 421 22.71 -3.74 8.07
N PHE A 422 21.52 -3.17 7.87
CA PHE A 422 21.33 -1.81 7.37
C PHE A 422 21.48 -0.75 8.48
N GLY A 423 21.53 0.53 8.10
CA GLY A 423 21.76 1.63 9.03
C GLY A 423 22.85 2.60 8.59
N THR A 424 22.92 2.93 7.30
CA THR A 424 24.00 3.79 6.77
C THR A 424 23.90 5.27 7.15
N LEU A 425 22.78 5.72 7.71
CA LEU A 425 22.68 7.06 8.31
C LEU A 425 23.30 7.08 9.71
N ALA A 426 24.60 6.81 9.77
CA ALA A 426 25.41 6.75 10.98
C ALA A 426 26.86 7.13 10.67
N GLU A 427 27.64 7.52 11.68
CA GLU A 427 29.07 7.84 11.50
C GLU A 427 29.92 6.59 11.22
N TYR A 428 29.50 5.43 11.73
CA TYR A 428 30.18 4.16 11.58
C TYR A 428 29.21 3.04 11.23
N LEU A 429 29.71 2.08 10.47
CA LEU A 429 28.98 0.88 10.06
C LEU A 429 29.89 -0.33 10.16
N VAL A 430 29.32 -1.48 10.54
CA VAL A 430 30.01 -2.77 10.55
C VAL A 430 29.33 -3.70 9.54
N LEU A 431 30.09 -4.24 8.60
CA LEU A 431 29.58 -5.14 7.55
C LEU A 431 30.53 -6.30 7.33
N ASP A 432 29.99 -7.44 6.88
CA ASP A 432 30.80 -8.52 6.35
C ASP A 432 31.51 -8.04 5.08
N HIS A 433 32.80 -8.37 4.95
CA HIS A 433 33.68 -7.80 3.91
C HIS A 433 33.22 -8.12 2.47
N GLU A 434 32.37 -9.15 2.29
CA GLU A 434 31.80 -9.53 0.99
C GLU A 434 30.81 -8.51 0.40
N PHE A 435 30.30 -7.58 1.21
CA PHE A 435 29.38 -6.53 0.76
C PHE A 435 30.10 -5.22 0.41
N VAL A 436 31.39 -5.11 0.73
CA VAL A 436 32.15 -3.86 0.70
C VAL A 436 33.13 -3.85 -0.46
N ALA A 437 32.94 -2.95 -1.44
CA ALA A 437 33.81 -2.82 -2.60
C ALA A 437 34.73 -1.60 -2.50
N ILE A 438 35.89 -1.66 -3.16
CA ILE A 438 36.79 -0.51 -3.29
C ILE A 438 36.13 0.55 -4.18
N LYS A 439 36.12 1.79 -3.69
CA LYS A 439 35.55 2.94 -4.38
C LYS A 439 36.24 3.18 -5.72
N PRO A 440 35.50 3.47 -6.81
CA PRO A 440 36.11 3.90 -8.07
C PRO A 440 37.07 5.06 -7.85
N ASN A 441 38.27 4.99 -8.45
CA ASN A 441 39.34 5.96 -8.20
C ASN A 441 39.02 7.38 -8.71
N ASN A 442 38.07 7.49 -9.65
CA ASN A 442 37.67 8.72 -10.30
C ASN A 442 36.39 9.36 -9.72
N LEU A 443 35.86 8.81 -8.62
CA LEU A 443 34.75 9.40 -7.87
C LEU A 443 35.23 9.95 -6.53
N ASP A 444 34.54 10.96 -6.00
CA ASP A 444 34.62 11.31 -4.58
C ASP A 444 33.70 10.41 -3.71
N PHE A 445 33.63 10.65 -2.39
CA PHE A 445 32.76 9.88 -1.50
C PHE A 445 31.27 10.14 -1.76
N ASN A 446 30.87 11.39 -2.03
CA ASN A 446 29.48 11.74 -2.29
C ASN A 446 28.97 11.05 -3.57
N GLU A 447 29.76 11.10 -4.64
CA GLU A 447 29.51 10.42 -5.90
C GLU A 447 29.47 8.91 -5.72
N ALA A 448 30.39 8.33 -4.95
CA ALA A 448 30.39 6.90 -4.71
C ALA A 448 29.18 6.41 -3.91
N ALA A 449 28.70 7.18 -2.92
CA ALA A 449 27.50 6.84 -2.16
C ALA A 449 26.23 6.85 -3.04
N ALA A 450 26.24 7.55 -4.18
CA ALA A 450 25.13 7.61 -5.11
C ALA A 450 24.95 6.33 -5.95
N VAL A 451 25.90 5.40 -5.93
CA VAL A 451 25.99 4.26 -6.85
C VAL A 451 25.28 2.98 -6.37
N PRO A 452 25.55 2.45 -5.15
CA PRO A 452 25.42 1.02 -4.88
C PRO A 452 24.06 0.41 -5.20
N SER A 453 22.99 0.81 -4.50
CA SER A 453 21.66 0.21 -4.67
C SER A 453 21.10 0.37 -6.08
N VAL A 454 21.15 1.58 -6.62
CA VAL A 454 20.52 1.92 -7.90
C VAL A 454 21.27 1.35 -9.09
N ALA A 455 22.61 1.30 -9.04
CA ALA A 455 23.42 0.70 -10.08
C ALA A 455 23.35 -0.82 -10.07
N LEU A 456 23.38 -1.46 -8.89
CA LEU A 456 23.18 -2.92 -8.76
C LEU A 456 21.80 -3.33 -9.28
N THR A 457 20.76 -2.58 -8.93
CA THR A 457 19.37 -2.83 -9.38
C THR A 457 19.25 -2.65 -10.89
N ALA A 458 19.81 -1.58 -11.45
CA ALA A 458 19.82 -1.37 -12.90
C ALA A 458 20.55 -2.52 -13.61
N TYR A 459 21.78 -2.81 -13.17
CA TYR A 459 22.63 -3.85 -13.77
C TYR A 459 21.96 -5.24 -13.72
N ALA A 460 21.35 -5.60 -12.59
CA ALA A 460 20.60 -6.85 -12.46
C ALA A 460 19.45 -6.93 -13.47
N GLY A 461 18.63 -5.86 -13.56
CA GLY A 461 17.50 -5.81 -14.50
C GLY A 461 17.91 -6.03 -15.95
N MET A 462 18.98 -5.38 -16.41
CA MET A 462 19.43 -5.49 -17.81
C MET A 462 20.24 -6.76 -18.11
N VAL A 463 21.17 -7.13 -17.24
CA VAL A 463 22.15 -8.17 -17.56
C VAL A 463 21.69 -9.54 -17.06
N ARG A 464 21.14 -9.61 -15.85
CA ARG A 464 20.70 -10.89 -15.27
C ARG A 464 19.31 -11.30 -15.71
N HIS A 465 18.34 -10.37 -15.63
CA HIS A 465 16.94 -10.66 -15.92
C HIS A 465 16.63 -10.52 -17.40
N ALA A 466 16.84 -9.33 -17.97
CA ALA A 466 16.61 -9.11 -19.39
C ALA A 466 17.62 -9.84 -20.27
N LYS A 467 18.87 -10.03 -19.81
CA LYS A 467 19.96 -10.62 -20.60
C LYS A 467 20.17 -9.91 -21.94
N LEU A 468 20.16 -8.58 -21.90
CA LEU A 468 20.23 -7.75 -23.10
C LEU A 468 21.47 -8.06 -23.94
N GLN A 469 21.28 -8.09 -25.26
CA GLN A 469 22.33 -8.33 -26.26
C GLN A 469 22.54 -7.10 -27.13
N LYS A 470 23.77 -6.93 -27.63
CA LYS A 470 24.10 -5.86 -28.58
C LYS A 470 23.15 -5.89 -29.78
N GLY A 471 22.62 -4.73 -30.14
CA GLY A 471 21.68 -4.56 -31.26
C GLY A 471 20.20 -4.76 -30.90
N GLU A 472 19.87 -5.22 -29.69
CA GLU A 472 18.50 -5.23 -29.20
C GLU A 472 17.99 -3.81 -28.92
N THR A 473 16.67 -3.66 -28.76
CA THR A 473 16.02 -2.41 -28.31
C THR A 473 15.39 -2.60 -26.94
N VAL A 474 15.70 -1.71 -26.00
CA VAL A 474 15.08 -1.67 -24.66
C VAL A 474 14.25 -0.41 -24.49
N LEU A 475 13.06 -0.56 -23.92
CA LEU A 475 12.25 0.54 -23.39
C LEU A 475 12.47 0.63 -21.88
N ILE A 476 12.97 1.76 -21.40
CA ILE A 476 13.14 2.06 -19.98
C ILE A 476 12.03 3.02 -19.55
N LEU A 477 11.06 2.54 -18.80
CA LEU A 477 10.05 3.42 -18.20
C LEU A 477 10.67 4.17 -17.03
N GLY A 478 10.46 5.48 -16.96
CA GLY A 478 11.06 6.32 -15.92
C GLY A 478 12.58 6.48 -16.07
N GLY A 479 13.08 6.76 -17.27
CA GLY A 479 14.52 6.91 -17.55
C GLY A 479 15.24 8.02 -16.76
N SER A 480 14.49 8.91 -16.10
CA SER A 480 15.05 9.92 -15.17
C SER A 480 14.96 9.53 -13.70
N SER A 481 14.48 8.32 -13.35
CA SER A 481 14.58 7.79 -11.99
C SER A 481 16.03 7.40 -11.69
N CYS A 482 16.40 7.24 -10.42
CA CYS A 482 17.80 6.92 -10.08
C CYS A 482 18.24 5.57 -10.69
N VAL A 483 17.36 4.55 -10.67
CA VAL A 483 17.61 3.27 -11.37
C VAL A 483 17.59 3.48 -12.89
N GLY A 484 16.61 4.23 -13.41
CA GLY A 484 16.48 4.50 -14.85
C GLY A 484 17.71 5.19 -15.46
N MET A 485 18.33 6.13 -14.75
CA MET A 485 19.53 6.83 -15.20
C MET A 485 20.75 5.89 -15.34
N PHE A 486 20.92 4.94 -14.42
CA PHE A 486 21.93 3.89 -14.59
C PHE A 486 21.51 2.89 -15.69
N ALA A 487 20.22 2.58 -15.80
CA ALA A 487 19.69 1.68 -16.82
C ALA A 487 19.98 2.18 -18.24
N VAL A 488 19.75 3.47 -18.50
CA VAL A 488 20.06 4.09 -19.80
C VAL A 488 21.55 3.95 -20.14
N GLN A 489 22.44 4.23 -19.18
CA GLN A 489 23.88 4.21 -19.40
C GLN A 489 24.43 2.79 -19.62
N PHE A 490 24.02 1.81 -18.81
CA PHE A 490 24.45 0.43 -19.00
C PHE A 490 23.91 -0.17 -20.31
N ALA A 491 22.64 0.08 -20.67
CA ALA A 491 22.09 -0.38 -21.94
C ALA A 491 22.88 0.21 -23.13
N ARG A 492 23.21 1.50 -23.07
CA ARG A 492 24.10 2.14 -24.05
C ARG A 492 25.48 1.47 -24.10
N ALA A 493 26.08 1.18 -22.95
CA ALA A 493 27.38 0.53 -22.87
C ALA A 493 27.40 -0.91 -23.41
N LEU A 494 26.24 -1.61 -23.39
CA LEU A 494 26.03 -2.92 -24.01
C LEU A 494 25.82 -2.84 -25.54
N GLY A 495 25.70 -1.63 -26.10
CA GLY A 495 25.41 -1.43 -27.52
C GLY A 495 23.95 -1.77 -27.90
N VAL A 496 23.03 -1.59 -26.95
CA VAL A 496 21.58 -1.72 -27.11
C VAL A 496 21.02 -0.36 -27.53
N ARG A 497 19.99 -0.35 -28.39
CA ARG A 497 19.22 0.87 -28.68
C ARG A 497 18.31 1.19 -27.49
N VAL A 498 18.41 2.41 -26.98
CA VAL A 498 17.69 2.83 -25.76
C VAL A 498 16.54 3.76 -26.10
N VAL A 499 15.31 3.31 -25.81
CA VAL A 499 14.12 4.16 -25.72
C VAL A 499 13.84 4.39 -24.23
N ALA A 500 13.57 5.63 -23.82
CA ALA A 500 13.26 5.93 -22.43
C ALA A 500 12.05 6.87 -22.29
N THR A 501 11.23 6.68 -21.26
CA THR A 501 10.17 7.64 -20.91
C THR A 501 10.63 8.59 -19.82
N THR A 502 10.25 9.86 -19.90
CA THR A 502 10.48 10.84 -18.82
C THR A 502 9.53 12.02 -18.97
N SER A 503 9.55 12.97 -18.03
CA SER A 503 8.80 14.23 -18.16
C SER A 503 9.60 15.27 -18.95
N SER A 504 8.92 16.26 -19.53
CA SER A 504 9.53 17.29 -20.40
C SER A 504 10.82 17.89 -19.83
N ARG A 505 10.82 18.21 -18.53
CA ARG A 505 11.97 18.84 -17.84
C ARG A 505 13.25 17.99 -17.83
N ASN A 506 13.13 16.68 -18.02
CA ASN A 506 14.21 15.71 -17.88
C ASN A 506 14.68 15.13 -19.22
N ILE A 507 14.08 15.51 -20.35
CA ILE A 507 14.46 15.00 -21.68
C ILE A 507 15.94 15.22 -21.96
N GLY A 508 16.45 16.42 -21.70
CA GLY A 508 17.87 16.75 -21.92
C GLY A 508 18.82 15.88 -21.09
N LEU A 509 18.46 15.62 -19.82
CA LEU A 509 19.23 14.75 -18.94
C LEU A 509 19.27 13.32 -19.49
N VAL A 510 18.10 12.73 -19.78
CA VAL A 510 18.01 11.34 -20.25
C VAL A 510 18.72 11.13 -21.60
N LYS A 511 18.61 12.10 -22.52
CA LYS A 511 19.40 12.08 -23.78
C LYS A 511 20.90 12.12 -23.52
N SER A 512 21.35 12.99 -22.60
CA SER A 512 22.79 13.10 -22.27
C SER A 512 23.38 11.84 -21.65
N LEU A 513 22.55 10.96 -21.09
CA LEU A 513 22.94 9.67 -20.52
C LEU A 513 22.99 8.53 -21.55
N GLY A 514 22.49 8.76 -22.77
CA GLY A 514 22.61 7.80 -23.87
C GLY A 514 21.29 7.25 -24.43
N ALA A 515 20.14 7.84 -24.09
CA ALA A 515 18.89 7.46 -24.74
C ALA A 515 18.87 7.89 -26.22
N ASP A 516 18.63 6.94 -27.12
CA ASP A 516 18.50 7.18 -28.56
C ASP A 516 17.13 7.81 -28.92
N GLN A 517 16.10 7.47 -28.14
CA GLN A 517 14.77 8.07 -28.23
C GLN A 517 14.24 8.36 -26.83
N VAL A 518 13.60 9.51 -26.65
CA VAL A 518 12.94 9.88 -25.41
C VAL A 518 11.49 10.20 -25.69
N ILE A 519 10.58 9.57 -24.93
CA ILE A 519 9.13 9.78 -25.00
C ILE A 519 8.72 10.60 -23.78
N ASP A 520 8.01 11.71 -24.01
CA ASP A 520 7.48 12.54 -22.94
C ASP A 520 6.11 12.03 -22.49
N TYR A 521 6.07 11.31 -21.37
CA TYR A 521 4.82 10.70 -20.88
C TYR A 521 3.76 11.74 -20.49
N THR A 522 4.15 13.02 -20.33
CA THR A 522 3.20 14.11 -20.04
C THR A 522 2.44 14.60 -21.27
N GLN A 523 2.86 14.17 -22.47
CA GLN A 523 2.27 14.58 -23.75
C GLN A 523 1.62 13.41 -24.49
N GLU A 524 2.25 12.25 -24.48
CA GLU A 524 1.82 11.08 -25.24
C GLU A 524 2.14 9.79 -24.48
N LYS A 525 1.37 8.73 -24.72
CA LYS A 525 1.63 7.42 -24.12
C LYS A 525 2.63 6.66 -24.97
N TRP A 526 3.61 6.05 -24.33
CA TRP A 526 4.66 5.29 -25.02
C TRP A 526 4.12 4.13 -25.88
N VAL A 527 2.96 3.55 -25.51
CA VAL A 527 2.28 2.52 -26.31
C VAL A 527 1.78 3.02 -27.67
N ASP A 528 1.44 4.30 -27.77
CA ASP A 528 0.90 4.92 -28.99
C ASP A 528 2.02 5.41 -29.92
N VAL A 529 3.23 5.62 -29.36
CA VAL A 529 4.41 6.10 -30.09
C VAL A 529 5.23 4.95 -30.67
N LEU A 530 5.29 3.84 -29.95
CA LEU A 530 6.10 2.70 -30.34
C LEU A 530 5.33 1.78 -31.28
N GLU A 531 6.00 1.34 -32.33
CA GLU A 531 5.46 0.33 -33.23
C GLU A 531 5.14 -0.96 -32.45
N PRO A 532 3.99 -1.61 -32.71
CA PRO A 532 3.65 -2.86 -32.06
C PRO A 532 4.75 -3.92 -32.22
N HIS A 533 5.05 -4.62 -31.13
CA HIS A 533 6.05 -5.70 -31.09
C HIS A 533 7.47 -5.31 -31.57
N SER A 534 7.88 -4.06 -31.39
CA SER A 534 9.18 -3.53 -31.83
C SER A 534 10.29 -3.63 -30.78
N VAL A 535 9.97 -3.90 -29.51
CA VAL A 535 10.92 -3.82 -28.39
C VAL A 535 11.30 -5.21 -27.87
N ASP A 536 12.59 -5.44 -27.61
CA ASP A 536 13.14 -6.70 -27.10
C ASP A 536 12.97 -6.87 -25.58
N ALA A 537 13.02 -5.76 -24.84
CA ALA A 537 12.75 -5.74 -23.41
C ALA A 537 12.13 -4.41 -22.94
N VAL A 538 11.23 -4.50 -21.97
CA VAL A 538 10.71 -3.35 -21.22
C VAL A 538 11.23 -3.47 -19.80
N TYR A 539 11.91 -2.42 -19.31
CA TYR A 539 12.34 -2.32 -17.93
C TYR A 539 11.61 -1.15 -17.25
N ASP A 540 10.66 -1.49 -16.38
CA ASP A 540 9.90 -0.53 -15.61
C ASP A 540 10.69 -0.05 -14.38
N CYS A 541 11.32 1.11 -14.51
CA CYS A 541 11.91 1.89 -13.41
C CYS A 541 11.01 3.07 -12.99
N GLY A 542 9.85 3.21 -13.63
CA GLY A 542 8.87 4.29 -13.43
C GLY A 542 7.78 3.90 -12.45
N MET A 543 7.72 2.62 -12.07
CA MET A 543 6.76 2.07 -11.13
C MET A 543 5.32 2.15 -11.65
N GLU A 544 5.10 1.84 -12.93
CA GLU A 544 3.78 1.86 -13.58
C GLU A 544 3.04 0.53 -13.29
N PRO A 545 2.05 0.49 -12.35
CA PRO A 545 1.56 -0.77 -11.79
C PRO A 545 0.85 -1.69 -12.80
N SER A 546 0.33 -1.09 -13.88
CA SER A 546 -0.40 -1.81 -14.93
C SER A 546 0.38 -1.90 -16.24
N ALA A 547 1.66 -1.51 -16.28
CA ALA A 547 2.44 -1.49 -17.51
C ALA A 547 2.41 -2.84 -18.25
N TRP A 548 2.55 -3.97 -17.54
CA TRP A 548 2.39 -5.30 -18.13
C TRP A 548 0.98 -5.53 -18.71
N ASN A 549 -0.05 -5.25 -17.90
CA ASN A 549 -1.44 -5.56 -18.23
C ASN A 549 -1.98 -4.70 -19.37
N ASP A 550 -1.52 -3.46 -19.50
CA ASP A 550 -2.20 -2.46 -20.33
C ASP A 550 -1.37 -2.03 -21.54
N GLY A 551 -0.07 -2.28 -21.57
CA GLY A 551 0.78 -1.77 -22.65
C GLY A 551 1.96 -2.62 -23.07
N ALA A 552 2.67 -3.25 -22.13
CA ALA A 552 4.00 -3.81 -22.42
C ALA A 552 3.89 -4.96 -23.42
N GLN A 553 2.85 -5.79 -23.29
CA GLN A 553 2.60 -6.90 -24.21
C GLN A 553 2.35 -6.44 -25.65
N LEU A 554 1.87 -5.21 -25.87
CA LEU A 554 1.60 -4.66 -27.20
C LEU A 554 2.88 -4.22 -27.92
N VAL A 555 3.87 -3.70 -27.18
CA VAL A 555 5.13 -3.22 -27.75
C VAL A 555 6.25 -4.26 -27.73
N LEU A 556 6.17 -5.24 -26.83
CA LEU A 556 7.15 -6.32 -26.73
C LEU A 556 7.06 -7.27 -27.92
N LYS A 557 8.21 -7.69 -28.44
CA LYS A 557 8.30 -8.73 -29.46
C LYS A 557 7.55 -9.98 -29.02
N LYS A 558 6.80 -10.57 -29.95
CA LYS A 558 6.05 -11.82 -29.71
C LYS A 558 7.02 -12.93 -29.32
N TYR A 559 6.65 -13.75 -28.35
CA TYR A 559 7.39 -14.92 -27.86
C TYR A 559 8.77 -14.68 -27.21
N THR A 560 9.45 -13.58 -27.54
CA THR A 560 10.84 -13.30 -27.11
C THR A 560 10.98 -12.02 -26.30
N GLY A 561 9.97 -11.15 -26.32
CA GLY A 561 9.96 -9.91 -25.55
C GLY A 561 9.97 -10.20 -24.05
N ARG A 562 10.73 -9.42 -23.28
CA ARG A 562 10.92 -9.63 -21.84
C ARG A 562 10.48 -8.41 -21.06
N PHE A 563 9.59 -8.58 -20.08
CA PHE A 563 9.20 -7.53 -19.14
C PHE A 563 9.90 -7.73 -17.79
N ILE A 564 10.43 -6.64 -17.26
CA ILE A 564 11.13 -6.55 -15.98
C ILE A 564 10.58 -5.31 -15.27
N THR A 565 10.34 -5.40 -13.97
CA THR A 565 9.94 -4.24 -13.15
C THR A 565 10.70 -4.24 -11.83
N ILE A 566 10.88 -3.06 -11.22
CA ILE A 566 11.43 -2.92 -9.86
C ILE A 566 10.36 -2.99 -8.76
N LEU A 567 9.09 -3.16 -9.11
CA LEU A 567 7.98 -3.33 -8.15
C LEU A 567 7.37 -4.72 -8.16
N PRO A 568 6.72 -5.13 -7.06
CA PRO A 568 5.75 -6.23 -7.10
C PRO A 568 4.62 -5.93 -8.09
N MET A 569 4.23 -6.93 -8.88
CA MET A 569 3.16 -6.80 -9.87
C MET A 569 1.78 -6.74 -9.23
N ALA A 570 0.93 -5.81 -9.70
CA ALA A 570 -0.45 -5.71 -9.27
C ALA A 570 -1.27 -6.93 -9.73
N LYS A 571 -2.08 -7.49 -8.82
CA LYS A 571 -2.96 -8.64 -9.12
C LYS A 571 -4.38 -8.18 -9.47
N PRO A 572 -5.07 -8.85 -10.40
CA PRO A 572 -4.62 -10.00 -11.20
C PRO A 572 -3.62 -9.59 -12.31
N ILE A 573 -2.66 -10.46 -12.58
CA ILE A 573 -1.69 -10.31 -13.67
C ILE A 573 -2.32 -10.96 -14.91
N LYS A 574 -2.43 -10.23 -16.03
CA LYS A 574 -2.94 -10.78 -17.30
C LYS A 574 -1.95 -11.80 -17.86
N ASP A 575 -2.48 -12.88 -18.40
CA ASP A 575 -1.69 -13.85 -19.15
C ASP A 575 -0.99 -13.19 -20.35
N ALA A 576 0.09 -13.81 -20.80
CA ALA A 576 0.85 -13.34 -21.96
C ALA A 576 0.09 -13.62 -23.27
N GLU A 577 -0.71 -12.66 -23.72
CA GLU A 577 -1.55 -12.75 -24.92
C GLU A 577 -0.73 -13.02 -26.19
N PHE A 578 0.48 -12.44 -26.28
CA PHE A 578 1.36 -12.56 -27.44
C PHE A 578 2.63 -13.39 -27.18
N GLY A 579 2.64 -14.15 -26.08
CA GLY A 579 3.77 -15.01 -25.69
C GLY A 579 5.00 -14.25 -25.16
N ALA A 580 4.92 -12.94 -24.94
CA ALA A 580 5.96 -12.20 -24.23
C ALA A 580 6.17 -12.77 -22.81
N GLN A 581 7.37 -12.64 -22.28
CA GLN A 581 7.76 -13.24 -21.01
C GLN A 581 7.76 -12.18 -19.91
N LEU A 582 7.08 -12.46 -18.81
CA LEU A 582 7.25 -11.75 -17.55
C LEU A 582 8.43 -12.38 -16.81
N VAL A 583 9.61 -11.76 -16.87
CA VAL A 583 10.89 -12.40 -16.50
C VAL A 583 11.33 -12.09 -15.06
N GLY A 584 10.77 -11.08 -14.41
CA GLY A 584 10.93 -10.94 -12.96
C GLY A 584 10.68 -9.55 -12.38
N GLU A 585 10.72 -9.54 -11.06
CA GLU A 585 10.60 -8.37 -10.19
C GLU A 585 11.97 -8.15 -9.50
N VAL A 586 12.61 -7.00 -9.74
CA VAL A 586 13.98 -6.65 -9.29
C VAL A 586 13.92 -5.74 -8.07
N PHE A 587 13.19 -6.16 -7.03
CA PHE A 587 13.06 -5.39 -5.78
C PHE A 587 13.95 -5.91 -4.64
N ASN A 588 14.58 -7.09 -4.80
CA ASN A 588 15.46 -7.70 -3.80
C ASN A 588 16.87 -7.97 -4.39
N THR A 589 17.54 -6.91 -4.84
CA THR A 589 18.91 -7.03 -5.35
C THR A 589 19.87 -7.34 -4.21
N GLU A 590 20.51 -8.51 -4.25
CA GLU A 590 21.50 -8.90 -3.24
C GLU A 590 22.75 -7.98 -3.28
N PRO A 591 23.16 -7.40 -2.14
CA PRO A 591 24.44 -6.72 -2.04
C PRO A 591 25.62 -7.65 -2.33
N SER A 592 26.66 -7.13 -2.98
CA SER A 592 27.83 -7.91 -3.36
C SER A 592 28.96 -6.99 -3.80
N ALA A 593 30.13 -7.14 -3.17
CA ALA A 593 31.35 -6.44 -3.56
C ALA A 593 31.77 -6.81 -4.99
N GLU A 594 31.69 -8.09 -5.37
CA GLU A 594 32.05 -8.56 -6.72
C GLU A 594 31.19 -7.89 -7.81
N LYS A 595 29.88 -7.75 -7.57
CA LYS A 595 28.99 -7.05 -8.53
C LYS A 595 29.31 -5.56 -8.60
N LEU A 596 29.67 -4.94 -7.47
CA LEU A 596 30.12 -3.55 -7.44
C LEU A 596 31.46 -3.38 -8.18
N ASP A 597 32.41 -4.31 -8.08
CA ASP A 597 33.67 -4.27 -8.84
C ASP A 597 33.44 -4.27 -10.36
N VAL A 598 32.40 -4.97 -10.83
CA VAL A 598 31.99 -4.90 -12.24
C VAL A 598 31.50 -3.48 -12.58
N ILE A 599 30.69 -2.88 -11.72
CA ILE A 599 30.19 -1.51 -11.88
C ILE A 599 31.34 -0.49 -11.84
N THR A 600 32.33 -0.67 -10.96
CA THR A 600 33.55 0.15 -10.89
C THR A 600 34.22 0.26 -12.23
N LYS A 601 34.38 -0.86 -12.96
CA LYS A 601 35.00 -0.84 -14.30
C LYS A 601 34.23 0.01 -15.32
N TYR A 602 32.90 0.04 -15.24
CA TYR A 602 32.09 0.92 -16.09
C TYR A 602 32.27 2.40 -15.72
N ILE A 603 32.41 2.69 -14.43
CA ILE A 603 32.59 4.05 -13.92
C ILE A 603 34.00 4.58 -14.24
N GLU A 604 35.04 3.81 -13.97
CA GLU A 604 36.43 4.20 -14.21
C GLU A 604 36.74 4.33 -15.71
N SER A 605 36.05 3.57 -16.57
CA SER A 605 36.13 3.74 -18.03
C SER A 605 35.32 4.94 -18.56
N GLY A 606 34.59 5.65 -17.70
CA GLY A 606 33.77 6.81 -18.06
C GLY A 606 32.48 6.46 -18.83
N ARG A 607 32.12 5.17 -18.90
CA ARG A 607 30.90 4.72 -19.60
C ARG A 607 29.63 4.93 -18.80
N VAL A 608 29.76 5.00 -17.48
CA VAL A 608 28.66 5.18 -16.53
C VAL A 608 29.11 6.21 -15.49
N LYS A 609 28.20 7.08 -15.07
CA LYS A 609 28.43 8.05 -13.99
C LYS A 609 27.20 8.18 -13.09
N PRO A 610 27.40 8.46 -11.79
CA PRO A 610 26.30 8.85 -10.91
C PRO A 610 25.76 10.23 -11.30
N VAL A 611 24.51 10.49 -10.93
CA VAL A 611 23.88 11.82 -11.03
C VAL A 611 23.40 12.21 -9.65
N ILE A 612 23.99 13.26 -9.08
CA ILE A 612 23.60 13.83 -7.79
C ILE A 612 22.71 15.04 -8.03
N ASP A 613 21.63 15.13 -7.28
CA ASP A 613 20.77 16.31 -7.26
C ASP A 613 21.16 17.26 -6.14
N THR A 614 21.35 16.74 -4.92
CA THR A 614 21.69 17.59 -3.76
C THR A 614 22.46 16.81 -2.72
N VAL A 615 23.46 17.46 -2.13
CA VAL A 615 24.19 16.98 -0.95
C VAL A 615 23.68 17.76 0.26
N TYR A 616 23.24 17.05 1.29
CA TYR A 616 22.76 17.58 2.55
C TYR A 616 23.79 17.27 3.65
N PRO A 617 24.01 18.18 4.62
CA PRO A 617 24.75 17.83 5.83
C PRO A 617 23.96 16.80 6.66
N PHE A 618 24.64 16.07 7.54
CA PHE A 618 24.08 14.97 8.32
C PHE A 618 22.81 15.35 9.12
N GLU A 619 22.77 16.54 9.70
CA GLU A 619 21.64 17.02 10.51
C GLU A 619 20.39 17.34 9.65
N LYS A 620 20.55 17.33 8.33
CA LYS A 620 19.52 17.68 7.34
C LYS A 620 18.96 16.47 6.58
N VAL A 621 19.15 15.27 7.14
CA VAL A 621 18.55 14.02 6.63
C VAL A 621 17.05 14.13 6.37
N LEU A 622 16.28 14.75 7.29
CA LEU A 622 14.83 14.90 7.12
C LEU A 622 14.47 15.79 5.92
N ASP A 623 15.26 16.83 5.64
CA ASP A 623 15.05 17.70 4.47
C ASP A 623 15.33 16.93 3.17
N ALA A 624 16.30 16.02 3.17
CA ALA A 624 16.56 15.12 2.05
C ALA A 624 15.39 14.16 1.81
N PHE A 625 14.83 13.54 2.85
CA PHE A 625 13.65 12.68 2.72
C PHE A 625 12.41 13.46 2.29
N ALA A 626 12.21 14.67 2.80
CA ALA A 626 11.12 15.54 2.37
C ALA A 626 11.22 15.81 0.86
N LYS A 627 12.41 16.14 0.34
CA LYS A 627 12.64 16.30 -1.10
C LYS A 627 12.43 14.99 -1.86
N LEU A 628 12.89 13.85 -1.34
CA LEU A 628 12.73 12.54 -1.97
C LEU A 628 11.24 12.21 -2.20
N LYS A 629 10.40 12.42 -1.18
CA LYS A 629 8.95 12.16 -1.21
C LYS A 629 8.18 13.04 -2.21
N THR A 630 8.79 14.10 -2.74
CA THR A 630 8.17 14.92 -3.80
C THR A 630 8.25 14.27 -5.18
N TYR A 631 9.09 13.23 -5.36
CA TYR A 631 9.39 12.64 -6.67
C TYR A 631 9.92 13.64 -7.72
N HIS A 632 10.40 14.81 -7.29
CA HIS A 632 10.94 15.85 -8.17
C HIS A 632 12.46 15.92 -8.19
N ALA A 633 13.15 15.14 -7.36
CA ALA A 633 14.61 15.06 -7.35
C ALA A 633 15.16 14.64 -8.74
N ARG A 634 16.26 15.26 -9.17
CA ARG A 634 16.90 15.02 -10.49
C ARG A 634 18.25 14.32 -10.34
N GLY A 635 18.28 13.23 -9.57
CA GLY A 635 19.50 12.60 -9.11
C GLY A 635 19.35 12.00 -7.72
N LYS A 636 20.41 11.37 -7.23
CA LYS A 636 20.49 10.91 -5.84
C LYS A 636 20.62 12.08 -4.88
N LEU A 637 20.01 11.92 -3.71
CA LEU A 637 20.15 12.83 -2.58
C LEU A 637 21.16 12.21 -1.62
N ILE A 638 22.23 12.94 -1.35
CA ILE A 638 23.38 12.49 -0.58
C ILE A 638 23.35 13.14 0.79
N ILE A 639 23.73 12.39 1.81
CA ILE A 639 23.95 12.85 3.18
C ILE A 639 25.45 12.80 3.43
N GLU A 640 26.06 13.97 3.60
CA GLU A 640 27.46 14.10 4.01
C GLU A 640 27.54 13.90 5.53
N VAL A 641 28.19 12.82 5.97
CA VAL A 641 28.22 12.38 7.37
C VAL A 641 29.45 12.93 8.09
N ASN A 642 30.63 12.73 7.50
CA ASN A 642 31.91 13.17 8.07
C ASN A 642 32.64 14.03 7.05
N ARG A 643 32.75 15.33 7.30
CA ARG A 643 33.51 16.26 6.44
C ARG A 643 35.00 16.00 6.50
N GLU A 644 35.65 15.94 5.34
CA GLU A 644 37.09 16.20 5.28
C GLU A 644 37.34 17.68 5.57
N VAL A 645 38.00 17.99 6.68
CA VAL A 645 38.65 19.29 6.83
C VAL A 645 39.90 19.23 5.96
N SER A 646 39.83 19.78 4.75
CA SER A 646 41.02 19.99 3.94
C SER A 646 41.95 20.93 4.72
N MET A 647 43.07 20.39 5.24
CA MET A 647 44.14 21.26 5.71
C MET A 647 44.76 21.92 4.49
N ASP A 648 44.50 23.22 4.37
CA ASP A 648 45.12 24.08 3.37
C ASP A 648 46.64 24.01 3.53
N LYS A 649 47.33 23.37 2.58
CA LYS A 649 48.80 23.24 2.53
C LYS A 649 49.52 24.57 2.24
N SER A 650 48.88 25.70 2.52
CA SER A 650 49.40 27.05 2.28
C SER A 650 50.00 27.73 3.54
N THR A 651 49.92 27.10 4.73
CA THR A 651 50.39 27.74 5.98
C THR A 651 51.62 27.12 6.65
N GLU A 652 52.29 26.15 6.02
CA GLU A 652 53.50 25.53 6.58
C GLU A 652 54.84 26.21 6.20
N SER A 653 54.80 27.42 5.60
CA SER A 653 56.01 28.20 5.28
C SER A 653 56.17 29.52 6.08
N ALA A 654 55.40 29.74 7.15
CA ALA A 654 55.45 30.97 7.92
C ALA A 654 55.50 30.76 9.44
N SER A 655 56.41 29.90 9.94
CA SER A 655 56.72 29.87 11.39
C SER A 655 58.14 29.37 11.73
N LYS A 656 59.10 29.49 10.80
CA LYS A 656 60.54 29.40 11.14
C LYS A 656 61.16 30.79 11.10
N GLY A 657 61.05 31.52 12.21
CA GLY A 657 61.74 32.79 12.36
C GLY A 657 61.46 33.51 13.67
N LYS A 658 62.42 33.39 14.60
CA LYS A 658 62.65 34.22 15.80
C LYS A 658 61.79 33.91 17.03
N PHE A 659 62.32 33.03 17.87
CA PHE A 659 62.40 33.31 19.30
C PHE A 659 63.88 33.52 19.65
N VAL A 660 64.21 34.75 20.04
CA VAL A 660 65.46 35.12 20.70
C VAL A 660 65.11 35.31 22.17
N ASP A 661 65.92 34.72 23.02
CA ASP A 661 65.90 34.85 24.48
C ASP A 661 65.75 36.30 24.95
N LYS A 662 64.94 36.52 26.00
CA LYS A 662 65.41 37.12 27.25
C LYS A 662 64.38 37.04 28.37
N VAL A 663 64.94 36.76 29.54
CA VAL A 663 64.38 36.57 30.88
C VAL A 663 64.29 37.95 31.59
N ASP A 664 63.52 37.97 32.69
CA ASP A 664 63.50 38.93 33.82
C ASP A 664 62.78 40.28 33.58
N PHE A 665 61.90 40.83 34.44
CA PHE A 665 61.38 40.50 35.78
C PHE A 665 59.84 40.66 35.80
#